data_AF-A0AAE6KS46-F1
#
_entry.id   AF-A0AAE6KS46-F1
#
_cell.length_a   1.000
_cell.length_b   1.000
_cell.length_c   1.000
_cell.angle_alpha   90.00
_cell.angle_beta   90.00
_cell.angle_gamma   90.00
#
_symmetry.space_group_name_H-M   'P 1'
#
loop_
_entity.id
_entity.type
_entity.pdbx_description
1 polymer ?
#
loop_
_entity_poly.entity_id
_entity_poly.type
_entity_poly.pdbx_seq_one_letter_code
_entity_poly.pdbx_strand_id
1 'polypeptide(L)'
;MRRLLLGLCCALASASCMPVLEGQDYNLEGQEVRLTLLHTSDIHSRLIPYDFTPLKTDVDLGTIPEAGPFGGATRMGALLKRERSQGERVLHVDSGDCFQGAPIFNLNTGEVEFKFLSEARLDAAVVGNHEFDAGLLNFTQMAQQHAMFPLLAANYFWDDWRANGNHQTALEVEPYTIRNVKGLRVAIIGMANISSLNSIVEGGNSLQVTPLEQNEVARAYVDLLRPVTDLIVLVSHLGLHEDQDVIQGYDAYYEYSRAKAYVQRQKEPWQVLEWFGPEGDDKSVVRVRIPGVVGVDAVMGGHLHVVLNPPQLLTDPAGRKVVLAHSGAFAKYVGRLELVVKMPEVLGAGEGGEIISQDFRVFPMDALWCDDAMRRFRHDGNVFWAEGQFLRDERVRQAIQACTNQEDRMTTHLLQPYILGMDFNFQLTSIFSYAPRDVQRRNNSTGGDSPLGNIAADSMRKRRRVEAEMALTNSLGIRDNLYAGVVSQESMFNVFPFENTINIMYLSGKEMQEMFDFVTERSAERGCVSQAQISGARFTMDCAQVQVNDLQTACNPALNGTDCPNQDRQGHAPWQCLVDQSNDSSVGRCYAHPGTDIQINGKPLDITGTYKIAVNDYIAKGGSGFNVLKRNTTRIETGISLRDSLIGYMQGFCTCEDILAGRQTSKSGHYCGNLINGRWTVNEQVVGSCRAAADFKAALDKQVGSCDCKDLLALPSDAAERCGVPGLTAEDIQSQCDVPEGPYTGRCSCRDVLAGNNPICGTVTNQLRNFCENPTSVSIADAVEDSRIGRRVK
;
A
#
# COMPACT_ATOMS: atom_id res chain seq x y z
N MET A 1 -13.80 31.07 -28.93
CA MET A 1 -15.22 31.39 -28.65
C MET A 1 -16.22 30.83 -29.67
N ARG A 2 -16.01 30.93 -31.00
CA ARG A 2 -16.94 30.33 -32.00
C ARG A 2 -16.84 28.81 -32.25
N ARG A 3 -15.94 28.11 -31.54
CA ARG A 3 -15.72 26.66 -31.70
C ARG A 3 -15.87 25.82 -30.40
N LEU A 4 -16.20 26.46 -29.27
CA LEU A 4 -16.69 25.74 -28.07
C LEU A 4 -18.17 25.32 -28.21
N LEU A 5 -18.91 25.95 -29.13
CA LEU A 5 -20.36 25.73 -29.29
C LEU A 5 -20.70 24.46 -30.09
N LEU A 6 -19.77 23.88 -30.86
CA LEU A 6 -20.04 22.63 -31.60
C LEU A 6 -19.75 21.36 -30.78
N GLY A 7 -18.93 21.43 -29.73
CA GLY A 7 -18.70 20.30 -28.81
C GLY A 7 -19.83 20.13 -27.78
N LEU A 8 -20.50 21.24 -27.41
CA LEU A 8 -21.60 21.23 -26.44
C LEU A 8 -22.85 20.47 -26.93
N CYS A 9 -23.04 20.31 -28.24
CA CYS A 9 -24.21 19.61 -28.78
C CYS A 9 -24.07 18.09 -28.83
N CYS A 10 -22.86 17.53 -28.74
CA CYS A 10 -22.68 16.07 -28.74
C CYS A 10 -22.53 15.47 -27.32
N ALA A 11 -22.05 16.23 -26.33
CA ALA A 11 -21.93 15.75 -24.94
C ALA A 11 -23.28 15.64 -24.21
N LEU A 12 -24.33 16.29 -24.71
CA LEU A 12 -25.70 16.12 -24.20
C LEU A 12 -26.41 14.88 -24.77
N ALA A 13 -25.82 14.19 -25.76
CA ALA A 13 -26.44 13.05 -26.45
C ALA A 13 -25.93 11.68 -25.97
N SER A 14 -24.91 11.63 -25.12
CA SER A 14 -24.45 10.42 -24.42
C SER A 14 -24.97 10.32 -22.98
N ALA A 15 -26.08 11.00 -22.67
CA ALA A 15 -26.94 10.59 -21.57
C ALA A 15 -27.43 9.16 -21.86
N SER A 16 -26.78 8.22 -21.20
CA SER A 16 -27.11 6.80 -21.16
C SER A 16 -28.63 6.62 -21.13
N CYS A 17 -29.18 6.10 -22.22
CA CYS A 17 -30.53 5.55 -22.28
C CYS A 17 -30.59 4.28 -21.43
N MET A 18 -30.46 4.41 -20.12
CA MET A 18 -31.16 3.53 -19.20
C MET A 18 -32.58 4.09 -19.05
N PRO A 19 -33.61 3.24 -18.99
CA PRO A 19 -34.98 3.73 -18.83
C PRO A 19 -35.03 4.53 -17.53
N VAL A 20 -35.31 5.83 -17.65
CA VAL A 20 -35.88 6.61 -16.56
C VAL A 20 -37.18 5.91 -16.24
N LEU A 21 -37.17 5.02 -15.25
CA LEU A 21 -38.40 4.63 -14.60
C LEU A 21 -39.00 5.93 -14.06
N GLU A 22 -40.08 6.40 -14.69
CA GLU A 22 -40.93 7.48 -14.16
C GLU A 22 -41.25 7.13 -12.71
N GLY A 23 -40.54 7.77 -11.79
CA GLY A 23 -40.63 7.54 -10.36
C GLY A 23 -40.78 8.90 -9.69
N GLN A 24 -41.93 9.12 -9.06
CA GLN A 24 -42.29 10.20 -8.12
C GLN A 24 -41.45 11.49 -8.17
N ASP A 25 -42.10 12.62 -8.47
CA ASP A 25 -41.52 13.94 -8.24
C ASP A 25 -41.24 14.15 -6.75
N TYR A 26 -39.97 14.03 -6.35
CA TYR A 26 -39.51 14.36 -5.01
C TYR A 26 -39.27 15.87 -4.93
N ASN A 27 -40.21 16.63 -4.35
CA ASN A 27 -39.91 17.99 -3.93
C ASN A 27 -39.12 17.94 -2.61
N LEU A 28 -37.87 18.39 -2.64
CA LEU A 28 -36.97 18.43 -1.48
C LEU A 28 -36.73 19.84 -0.93
N GLU A 29 -37.39 20.88 -1.47
CA GLU A 29 -37.22 22.28 -1.04
C GLU A 29 -37.38 22.44 0.47
N GLY A 30 -36.40 23.07 1.11
CA GLY A 30 -36.36 23.34 2.55
C GLY A 30 -36.26 22.11 3.47
N GLN A 31 -36.18 20.90 2.93
CA GLN A 31 -36.15 19.67 3.73
C GLN A 31 -34.75 19.29 4.20
N GLU A 32 -34.68 18.57 5.31
CA GLU A 32 -33.48 17.85 5.73
C GLU A 32 -33.53 16.41 5.18
N VAL A 33 -32.57 16.06 4.32
CA VAL A 33 -32.50 14.75 3.67
C VAL A 33 -31.26 13.99 4.11
N ARG A 34 -31.35 12.67 4.17
CA ARG A 34 -30.22 11.79 4.50
C ARG A 34 -29.61 11.19 3.25
N LEU A 35 -28.29 11.22 3.16
CA LEU A 35 -27.48 10.57 2.14
C LEU A 35 -26.43 9.69 2.81
N THR A 36 -26.39 8.42 2.42
CA THR A 36 -25.35 7.46 2.81
C THR A 36 -24.34 7.33 1.67
N LEU A 37 -23.07 7.61 1.95
CA LEU A 37 -21.95 7.28 1.07
C LEU A 37 -21.23 6.05 1.62
N LEU A 38 -21.32 4.93 0.91
CA LEU A 38 -20.46 3.77 1.12
C LEU A 38 -19.16 3.99 0.36
N HIS A 39 -18.03 3.67 0.99
CA HIS A 39 -16.72 4.00 0.44
C HIS A 39 -15.75 2.84 0.57
N THR A 40 -15.12 2.51 -0.55
CA THR A 40 -13.95 1.63 -0.64
C THR A 40 -12.80 2.38 -1.27
N SER A 41 -11.57 1.96 -0.97
CA SER A 41 -10.36 2.56 -1.52
C SER A 41 -9.23 1.56 -1.46
N ASP A 42 -8.29 1.64 -2.41
CA ASP A 42 -7.02 0.94 -2.39
C ASP A 42 -7.19 -0.57 -2.12
N ILE A 43 -8.20 -1.18 -2.75
CA ILE A 43 -8.53 -2.60 -2.55
C ILE A 43 -7.31 -3.47 -2.89
N HIS A 44 -6.50 -3.06 -3.86
CA HIS A 44 -5.24 -3.71 -4.20
C HIS A 44 -5.36 -5.21 -4.43
N SER A 45 -6.41 -5.59 -5.16
CA SER A 45 -6.72 -6.99 -5.49
C SER A 45 -6.93 -7.91 -4.28
N ARG A 46 -7.15 -7.38 -3.07
CA ARG A 46 -7.42 -8.14 -1.83
C ARG A 46 -8.85 -8.70 -1.79
N LEU A 47 -9.23 -9.41 -2.85
CA LEU A 47 -10.56 -10.00 -3.05
C LEU A 47 -10.75 -11.31 -2.29
N ILE A 48 -9.67 -11.94 -1.82
CA ILE A 48 -9.70 -13.18 -1.04
C ILE A 48 -9.23 -12.86 0.38
N PRO A 49 -9.87 -13.43 1.42
CA PRO A 49 -9.42 -13.23 2.79
C PRO A 49 -7.95 -13.61 2.97
N TYR A 50 -7.19 -12.76 3.65
CA TYR A 50 -5.75 -12.91 3.85
C TYR A 50 -5.40 -12.68 5.32
N ASP A 51 -4.23 -13.18 5.73
CA ASP A 51 -3.72 -12.92 7.08
C ASP A 51 -2.74 -11.77 7.10
N PHE A 52 -2.80 -11.01 8.18
CA PHE A 52 -1.77 -10.10 8.61
C PHE A 52 -1.87 -9.96 10.13
N THR A 53 -0.81 -9.52 10.80
CA THR A 53 -0.90 -9.17 12.22
C THR A 53 -1.46 -7.76 12.34
N PRO A 54 -2.66 -7.55 12.92
CA PRO A 54 -3.24 -6.22 13.01
C PRO A 54 -2.41 -5.29 13.86
N LEU A 55 -2.18 -4.08 13.34
CA LEU A 55 -1.46 -3.04 14.08
C LEU A 55 -2.37 -2.48 15.17
N LYS A 56 -1.78 -1.76 16.13
CA LYS A 56 -2.55 -1.05 17.17
C LYS A 56 -3.66 -0.19 16.57
N THR A 57 -3.38 0.51 15.48
CA THR A 57 -4.35 1.31 14.74
C THR A 57 -5.49 0.47 14.17
N ASP A 58 -5.23 -0.75 13.67
CA ASP A 58 -6.28 -1.63 13.17
C ASP A 58 -7.20 -2.10 14.31
N VAL A 59 -6.61 -2.40 15.48
CA VAL A 59 -7.36 -2.79 16.69
C VAL A 59 -8.21 -1.64 17.22
N ASP A 60 -7.67 -0.42 17.22
CA ASP A 60 -8.40 0.78 17.65
C ASP A 60 -9.57 1.11 16.71
N LEU A 61 -9.48 0.70 15.44
CA LEU A 61 -10.57 0.76 14.46
C LEU A 61 -11.55 -0.42 14.55
N GLY A 62 -11.39 -1.31 15.54
CA GLY A 62 -12.32 -2.39 15.85
C GLY A 62 -12.00 -3.74 15.19
N THR A 63 -10.84 -3.88 14.54
CA THR A 63 -10.35 -5.18 14.06
C THR A 63 -10.02 -6.07 15.26
N ILE A 64 -10.53 -7.30 15.28
CA ILE A 64 -10.19 -8.27 16.33
C ILE A 64 -8.98 -9.10 15.87
N PRO A 65 -7.79 -9.00 16.51
CA PRO A 65 -6.57 -9.66 16.05
C PRO A 65 -6.68 -11.16 15.84
N GLU A 66 -7.38 -11.84 16.73
CA GLU A 66 -7.55 -13.29 16.68
C GLU A 66 -8.63 -13.71 15.66
N ALA A 67 -9.51 -12.79 15.22
CA ALA A 67 -10.63 -13.12 14.34
C ALA A 67 -10.25 -13.11 12.84
N GLY A 68 -9.03 -13.50 12.49
CA GLY A 68 -8.64 -13.69 11.09
C GLY A 68 -9.41 -14.84 10.40
N PRO A 69 -9.31 -14.98 9.06
CA PRO A 69 -8.61 -14.08 8.13
C PRO A 69 -9.35 -12.75 7.95
N PHE A 70 -8.70 -11.79 7.27
CA PHE A 70 -9.20 -10.42 7.10
C PHE A 70 -9.46 -10.08 5.62
N GLY A 71 -10.29 -9.07 5.39
CA GLY A 71 -10.67 -8.62 4.05
C GLY A 71 -11.55 -9.62 3.31
N GLY A 72 -11.48 -9.59 1.98
CA GLY A 72 -12.23 -10.48 1.10
C GLY A 72 -13.50 -9.85 0.51
N ALA A 73 -13.65 -10.01 -0.79
CA ALA A 73 -14.72 -9.45 -1.58
C ALA A 73 -16.08 -10.11 -1.29
N THR A 74 -16.12 -11.36 -0.84
CA THR A 74 -17.37 -12.05 -0.45
C THR A 74 -18.02 -11.41 0.77
N ARG A 75 -17.22 -11.05 1.78
CA ARG A 75 -17.68 -10.31 2.97
C ARG A 75 -18.06 -8.88 2.62
N MET A 76 -17.21 -8.22 1.84
CA MET A 76 -17.45 -6.87 1.36
C MET A 76 -18.76 -6.78 0.56
N GLY A 77 -18.98 -7.69 -0.39
CA GLY A 77 -20.20 -7.76 -1.19
C GLY A 77 -21.45 -7.94 -0.33
N ALA A 78 -21.39 -8.81 0.68
CA ALA A 78 -22.50 -9.03 1.61
C ALA A 78 -22.76 -7.80 2.49
N LEU A 79 -21.70 -7.17 3.00
CA LEU A 79 -21.81 -5.93 3.77
C LEU A 79 -22.40 -4.80 2.93
N LEU A 80 -21.91 -4.58 1.71
CA LEU A 80 -22.41 -3.53 0.82
C LEU A 80 -23.89 -3.74 0.50
N LYS A 81 -24.33 -4.99 0.28
CA LYS A 81 -25.76 -5.32 0.10
C LYS A 81 -26.57 -5.02 1.37
N ARG A 82 -26.04 -5.36 2.56
CA ARG A 82 -26.65 -5.06 3.86
C ARG A 82 -26.84 -3.56 4.06
N GLU A 83 -25.77 -2.77 3.94
CA GLU A 83 -25.81 -1.33 4.19
C GLU A 83 -26.70 -0.60 3.19
N ARG A 84 -26.67 -0.99 1.90
CA ARG A 84 -27.60 -0.44 0.89
C ARG A 84 -29.06 -0.68 1.23
N SER A 85 -29.40 -1.81 1.85
CA SER A 85 -30.78 -2.10 2.24
C SER A 85 -31.28 -1.27 3.43
N GLN A 86 -30.36 -0.68 4.20
CA GLN A 86 -30.66 0.13 5.38
C GLN A 86 -30.77 1.63 5.09
N GLY A 87 -30.08 2.12 4.06
CA GLY A 87 -30.07 3.54 3.70
C GLY A 87 -31.22 3.94 2.77
N GLU A 88 -31.70 5.18 2.92
CA GLU A 88 -32.78 5.70 2.06
C GLU A 88 -32.24 6.15 0.69
N ARG A 89 -31.16 6.93 0.69
CA ARG A 89 -30.40 7.38 -0.49
C ARG A 89 -28.98 6.91 -0.29
N VAL A 90 -28.53 5.96 -1.11
CA VAL A 90 -27.21 5.35 -0.95
C VAL A 90 -26.44 5.46 -2.25
N LEU A 91 -25.19 5.92 -2.15
CA LEU A 91 -24.20 5.83 -3.22
C LEU A 91 -23.01 5.04 -2.71
N HIS A 92 -22.45 4.18 -3.57
CA HIS A 92 -21.20 3.47 -3.32
C HIS A 92 -20.13 4.03 -4.26
N VAL A 93 -19.05 4.56 -3.70
CA VAL A 93 -17.93 5.11 -4.46
C VAL A 93 -16.62 4.44 -4.09
N ASP A 94 -15.74 4.28 -5.07
CA ASP A 94 -14.39 3.75 -4.87
C ASP A 94 -13.34 4.79 -5.26
N SER A 95 -12.35 4.99 -4.39
CA SER A 95 -11.34 6.03 -4.62
C SER A 95 -10.20 5.59 -5.53
N GLY A 96 -10.16 4.37 -6.07
CA GLY A 96 -9.12 3.89 -6.99
C GLY A 96 -8.08 2.97 -6.33
N ASP A 97 -7.09 2.54 -7.11
CA ASP A 97 -6.12 1.48 -6.77
C ASP A 97 -6.83 0.16 -6.37
N CYS A 98 -7.83 -0.23 -7.15
CA CYS A 98 -8.45 -1.55 -7.03
C CYS A 98 -7.55 -2.65 -7.60
N PHE A 99 -6.74 -2.31 -8.62
CA PHE A 99 -5.75 -3.18 -9.25
C PHE A 99 -4.47 -3.31 -8.42
N GLN A 100 -3.71 -4.36 -8.72
CA GLN A 100 -2.40 -4.70 -8.18
C GLN A 100 -2.35 -4.88 -6.67
N GLY A 101 -1.59 -5.87 -6.18
CA GLY A 101 -1.27 -5.98 -4.75
C GLY A 101 -1.53 -7.35 -4.13
N ALA A 102 -2.14 -8.26 -4.89
CA ALA A 102 -2.36 -9.65 -4.54
C ALA A 102 -2.19 -10.55 -5.78
N PRO A 103 -1.82 -11.83 -5.61
CA PRO A 103 -1.50 -12.71 -6.74
C PRO A 103 -2.62 -12.80 -7.79
N ILE A 104 -3.87 -12.61 -7.39
CA ILE A 104 -5.00 -12.73 -8.31
C ILE A 104 -4.82 -11.79 -9.52
N PHE A 105 -4.34 -10.55 -9.33
CA PHE A 105 -4.04 -9.61 -10.41
C PHE A 105 -3.02 -10.16 -11.40
N ASN A 106 -1.99 -10.85 -10.93
CA ASN A 106 -0.91 -11.40 -11.76
C ASN A 106 -1.42 -12.46 -12.77
N LEU A 107 -2.61 -13.05 -12.56
CA LEU A 107 -3.21 -14.00 -13.52
C LEU A 107 -4.24 -13.40 -14.46
N ASN A 108 -4.97 -12.38 -14.03
CA ASN A 108 -6.14 -11.89 -14.77
C ASN A 108 -6.11 -10.39 -15.08
N THR A 109 -5.05 -9.71 -14.63
CA THR A 109 -4.70 -8.34 -15.01
C THR A 109 -5.84 -7.31 -14.83
N GLY A 110 -6.68 -7.46 -13.80
CA GLY A 110 -7.73 -6.50 -13.46
C GLY A 110 -9.15 -6.94 -13.81
N GLU A 111 -9.32 -8.04 -14.54
CA GLU A 111 -10.63 -8.56 -14.95
C GLU A 111 -11.55 -8.82 -13.75
N VAL A 112 -11.06 -9.52 -12.73
CA VAL A 112 -11.88 -9.94 -11.59
C VAL A 112 -12.23 -8.79 -10.67
N GLU A 113 -11.34 -7.81 -10.52
CA GLU A 113 -11.54 -6.60 -9.73
C GLU A 113 -12.71 -5.80 -10.28
N PHE A 114 -12.71 -5.52 -11.59
CA PHE A 114 -13.82 -4.81 -12.22
C PHE A 114 -15.11 -5.63 -12.27
N LYS A 115 -15.04 -6.94 -12.52
CA LYS A 115 -16.24 -7.79 -12.41
C LYS A 115 -16.84 -7.75 -11.01
N PHE A 116 -16.02 -7.81 -9.96
CA PHE A 116 -16.47 -7.71 -8.59
C PHE A 116 -17.11 -6.34 -8.31
N LEU A 117 -16.47 -5.23 -8.65
CA LEU A 117 -17.00 -3.89 -8.41
C LEU A 117 -18.31 -3.62 -9.19
N SER A 118 -18.41 -4.17 -10.41
CA SER A 118 -19.63 -4.14 -11.21
C SER A 118 -20.77 -4.95 -10.57
N GLU A 119 -20.49 -6.17 -10.13
CA GLU A 119 -21.44 -7.02 -9.39
C GLU A 119 -21.84 -6.36 -8.06
N ALA A 120 -20.89 -5.69 -7.41
CA ALA A 120 -21.12 -4.90 -6.21
C ALA A 120 -21.87 -3.60 -6.49
N ARG A 121 -22.32 -3.31 -7.72
CA ARG A 121 -23.13 -2.13 -8.11
C ARG A 121 -22.50 -0.79 -7.72
N LEU A 122 -21.21 -0.63 -7.98
CA LEU A 122 -20.51 0.63 -7.73
C LEU A 122 -21.13 1.79 -8.54
N ASP A 123 -21.28 2.97 -7.93
CA ASP A 123 -21.88 4.14 -8.59
C ASP A 123 -20.85 4.98 -9.33
N ALA A 124 -19.60 5.01 -8.86
CA ALA A 124 -18.45 5.61 -9.53
C ALA A 124 -17.14 5.11 -8.90
N ALA A 125 -16.09 5.03 -9.70
CA ALA A 125 -14.72 4.81 -9.24
C ALA A 125 -13.79 5.91 -9.76
N VAL A 126 -12.71 6.19 -9.06
CA VAL A 126 -11.63 7.04 -9.57
C VAL A 126 -10.51 6.17 -10.12
N VAL A 127 -9.86 6.65 -11.17
CA VAL A 127 -8.66 6.00 -11.69
C VAL A 127 -7.48 6.34 -10.76
N GLY A 128 -6.97 5.32 -10.07
CA GLY A 128 -5.74 5.40 -9.31
C GLY A 128 -4.51 5.17 -10.20
N ASN A 129 -3.36 5.09 -9.55
CA ASN A 129 -2.09 4.86 -10.24
C ASN A 129 -1.88 3.40 -10.61
N HIS A 130 -2.36 2.48 -9.79
CA HIS A 130 -2.17 1.04 -10.01
C HIS A 130 -3.12 0.44 -11.05
N GLU A 131 -4.16 1.17 -11.46
CA GLU A 131 -4.99 0.81 -12.63
C GLU A 131 -4.16 0.65 -13.91
N PHE A 132 -2.99 1.29 -14.00
CA PHE A 132 -2.11 1.28 -15.17
C PHE A 132 -0.90 0.35 -15.06
N ASP A 133 -0.80 -0.48 -14.02
CA ASP A 133 0.37 -1.34 -13.79
C ASP A 133 0.60 -2.36 -14.92
N ALA A 134 -0.48 -2.90 -15.49
CA ALA A 134 -0.44 -3.76 -16.68
C ALA A 134 -0.45 -2.98 -18.00
N GLY A 135 -0.31 -1.66 -17.96
CA GLY A 135 -0.28 -0.75 -19.10
C GLY A 135 -1.65 -0.22 -19.52
N LEU A 136 -1.61 0.88 -20.29
CA LEU A 136 -2.80 1.63 -20.74
C LEU A 136 -3.80 0.77 -21.53
N LEU A 137 -3.29 -0.08 -22.43
CA LEU A 137 -4.12 -0.94 -23.28
C LEU A 137 -4.88 -1.97 -22.45
N ASN A 138 -4.22 -2.55 -21.45
CA ASN A 138 -4.87 -3.49 -20.54
C ASN A 138 -5.97 -2.78 -19.74
N PHE A 139 -5.67 -1.63 -19.12
CA PHE A 139 -6.68 -0.85 -18.40
C PHE A 139 -7.92 -0.56 -19.26
N THR A 140 -7.69 -0.07 -20.49
CA THR A 140 -8.76 0.24 -21.45
C THR A 140 -9.60 -1.00 -21.76
N GLN A 141 -8.94 -2.12 -22.06
CA GLN A 141 -9.64 -3.37 -22.37
C GLN A 141 -10.46 -3.87 -21.18
N MET A 142 -9.89 -3.85 -19.98
CA MET A 142 -10.59 -4.28 -18.76
C MET A 142 -11.78 -3.37 -18.46
N ALA A 143 -11.60 -2.05 -18.57
CA ALA A 143 -12.68 -1.07 -18.37
C ALA A 143 -13.84 -1.33 -19.35
N GLN A 144 -13.55 -1.42 -20.65
CA GLN A 144 -14.54 -1.69 -21.70
C GLN A 144 -15.33 -2.98 -21.49
N GLN A 145 -14.66 -4.03 -21.01
CA GLN A 145 -15.24 -5.37 -20.92
C GLN A 145 -15.95 -5.63 -19.59
N HIS A 146 -15.51 -4.97 -18.51
CA HIS A 146 -15.87 -5.39 -17.15
C HIS A 146 -16.29 -4.26 -16.22
N ALA A 147 -16.03 -2.98 -16.51
CA ALA A 147 -16.49 -1.87 -15.69
C ALA A 147 -17.91 -1.43 -16.11
N MET A 148 -18.91 -1.74 -15.27
CA MET A 148 -20.32 -1.36 -15.46
C MET A 148 -20.66 -0.05 -14.73
N PHE A 149 -19.64 0.71 -14.35
CA PHE A 149 -19.70 1.95 -13.59
C PHE A 149 -18.74 2.97 -14.23
N PRO A 150 -18.99 4.28 -14.08
CA PRO A 150 -18.10 5.29 -14.62
C PRO A 150 -16.78 5.31 -13.84
N LEU A 151 -15.67 5.27 -14.58
CA LEU A 151 -14.33 5.56 -14.10
C LEU A 151 -14.06 7.05 -14.26
N LEU A 152 -13.53 7.70 -13.22
CA LEU A 152 -13.44 9.15 -13.16
C LEU A 152 -12.00 9.66 -13.03
N ALA A 153 -11.64 10.68 -13.82
CA ALA A 153 -10.38 11.42 -13.70
C ALA A 153 -10.47 12.82 -14.35
N ALA A 154 -10.91 13.82 -13.59
CA ALA A 154 -11.08 15.20 -14.04
C ALA A 154 -9.76 15.90 -14.37
N ASN A 155 -8.69 15.54 -13.68
CA ASN A 155 -7.37 16.18 -13.74
C ASN A 155 -6.41 15.51 -14.72
N TYR A 156 -6.86 14.54 -15.51
CA TYR A 156 -6.05 13.89 -16.54
C TYR A 156 -6.35 14.50 -17.90
N PHE A 157 -5.35 15.15 -18.49
CA PHE A 157 -5.41 15.66 -19.86
C PHE A 157 -4.75 14.68 -20.82
N TRP A 158 -5.50 14.22 -21.82
CA TRP A 158 -5.03 13.29 -22.84
C TRP A 158 -4.66 14.07 -24.12
N ASP A 159 -3.39 14.00 -24.54
CA ASP A 159 -2.90 14.74 -25.72
C ASP A 159 -3.48 14.23 -27.06
N ASP A 160 -3.55 15.14 -28.06
CA ASP A 160 -4.03 15.01 -29.45
C ASP A 160 -4.99 13.85 -29.78
N TRP A 161 -6.29 14.16 -29.76
CA TRP A 161 -7.39 13.23 -30.12
C TRP A 161 -7.30 12.63 -31.53
N ARG A 162 -6.38 13.09 -32.40
CA ARG A 162 -6.20 12.60 -33.77
C ARG A 162 -5.07 11.59 -33.94
N ALA A 163 -4.28 11.31 -32.91
CA ALA A 163 -3.20 10.32 -32.96
C ALA A 163 -3.71 8.90 -32.62
N ASN A 164 -3.21 7.87 -33.33
CA ASN A 164 -3.52 6.47 -33.01
C ASN A 164 -2.87 6.10 -31.65
N GLY A 165 -3.68 5.68 -30.65
CA GLY A 165 -3.22 5.45 -29.27
C GLY A 165 -4.27 5.90 -28.24
N ASN A 166 -3.86 6.68 -27.22
CA ASN A 166 -4.54 7.27 -26.05
C ASN A 166 -6.07 7.50 -26.10
N HIS A 167 -6.65 7.64 -27.29
CA HIS A 167 -8.06 7.90 -27.53
C HIS A 167 -9.00 6.89 -26.88
N GLN A 168 -8.68 5.58 -26.88
CA GLN A 168 -9.60 4.59 -26.31
C GLN A 168 -9.73 4.77 -24.80
N THR A 169 -8.65 5.06 -24.08
CA THR A 169 -8.74 5.26 -22.63
C THR A 169 -9.48 6.53 -22.25
N ALA A 170 -9.30 7.61 -23.02
CA ALA A 170 -10.07 8.83 -22.84
C ALA A 170 -11.58 8.64 -23.06
N LEU A 171 -11.99 7.57 -23.78
CA LEU A 171 -13.40 7.20 -23.92
C LEU A 171 -13.93 6.37 -22.73
N GLU A 172 -13.04 5.78 -21.93
CA GLU A 172 -13.42 4.97 -20.76
C GLU A 172 -13.41 5.77 -19.45
N VAL A 173 -12.92 7.01 -19.47
CA VAL A 173 -12.75 7.84 -18.28
C VAL A 173 -13.48 9.18 -18.47
N GLU A 174 -14.34 9.50 -17.53
CA GLU A 174 -15.12 10.74 -17.49
C GLU A 174 -14.57 11.68 -16.40
N PRO A 175 -14.74 13.01 -16.47
CA PRO A 175 -14.31 13.88 -15.39
C PRO A 175 -15.22 13.79 -14.15
N TYR A 176 -16.52 13.58 -14.38
CA TYR A 176 -17.54 13.53 -13.33
C TYR A 176 -18.74 12.68 -13.75
N THR A 177 -19.60 12.35 -12.79
CA THR A 177 -20.95 11.84 -13.06
C THR A 177 -21.97 12.53 -12.14
N ILE A 178 -23.24 12.62 -12.55
CA ILE A 178 -24.33 13.13 -11.72
C ILE A 178 -25.28 11.99 -11.41
N ARG A 179 -25.50 11.71 -10.12
CA ARG A 179 -26.45 10.70 -9.66
C ARG A 179 -27.66 11.37 -9.03
N ASN A 180 -28.86 11.00 -9.49
CA ASN A 180 -30.11 11.38 -8.84
C ASN A 180 -30.55 10.24 -7.92
N VAL A 181 -30.51 10.46 -6.61
CA VAL A 181 -30.94 9.50 -5.60
C VAL A 181 -32.19 10.02 -4.89
N LYS A 182 -33.35 9.59 -5.37
CA LYS A 182 -34.68 9.99 -4.84
C LYS A 182 -34.83 11.52 -4.71
N GLY A 183 -34.57 12.22 -5.82
CA GLY A 183 -34.68 13.68 -5.94
C GLY A 183 -33.40 14.46 -5.65
N LEU A 184 -32.45 13.89 -4.91
CA LEU A 184 -31.19 14.57 -4.57
C LEU A 184 -30.17 14.36 -5.69
N ARG A 185 -29.71 15.44 -6.33
CA ARG A 185 -28.71 15.40 -7.40
C ARG A 185 -27.31 15.59 -6.82
N VAL A 186 -26.51 14.54 -6.88
CA VAL A 186 -25.13 14.53 -6.38
C VAL A 186 -24.18 14.49 -7.57
N ALA A 187 -23.36 15.53 -7.73
CA ALA A 187 -22.20 15.50 -8.62
C ALA A 187 -21.05 14.77 -7.92
N ILE A 188 -20.45 13.81 -8.62
CA ILE A 188 -19.28 13.08 -8.20
C ILE A 188 -18.16 13.44 -9.17
N ILE A 189 -17.15 14.19 -8.71
CA ILE A 189 -15.99 14.57 -9.50
C ILE A 189 -14.84 13.64 -9.10
N GLY A 190 -14.17 13.02 -10.07
CA GLY A 190 -13.02 12.16 -9.80
C GLY A 190 -11.70 12.89 -9.89
N MET A 191 -10.84 12.77 -8.89
CA MET A 191 -9.49 13.36 -8.89
C MET A 191 -8.45 12.25 -8.87
N ALA A 192 -7.85 11.94 -10.01
CA ALA A 192 -6.89 10.87 -10.16
C ALA A 192 -5.49 11.26 -9.64
N ASN A 193 -4.66 10.27 -9.30
CA ASN A 193 -3.38 10.50 -8.66
C ASN A 193 -2.42 11.36 -9.50
N ILE A 194 -1.68 12.27 -8.87
CA ILE A 194 -0.65 13.11 -9.54
C ILE A 194 0.79 12.80 -9.10
N SER A 195 0.98 12.24 -7.90
CA SER A 195 2.29 12.13 -7.23
C SER A 195 3.11 10.92 -7.72
N SER A 196 2.44 9.85 -8.13
CA SER A 196 3.06 8.62 -8.64
C SER A 196 3.07 8.53 -10.17
N LEU A 197 2.41 9.46 -10.86
CA LEU A 197 2.44 9.54 -12.33
C LEU A 197 3.84 9.73 -12.90
N ASN A 198 4.79 10.34 -12.21
CA ASN A 198 6.18 10.42 -12.71
C ASN A 198 6.82 9.03 -12.91
N SER A 199 6.38 8.01 -12.16
CA SER A 199 6.83 6.62 -12.36
C SER A 199 6.14 5.91 -13.53
N ILE A 200 4.99 6.44 -13.95
CA ILE A 200 4.11 5.87 -14.98
C ILE A 200 4.31 6.59 -16.33
N VAL A 201 4.46 7.90 -16.34
CA VAL A 201 4.77 8.74 -17.51
C VAL A 201 6.18 8.47 -18.05
N GLU A 202 7.11 8.03 -17.19
CA GLU A 202 8.54 7.93 -17.52
C GLU A 202 9.13 6.50 -17.44
N GLY A 203 8.31 5.51 -17.06
CA GLY A 203 8.57 4.09 -17.21
C GLY A 203 8.09 3.56 -18.57
N GLY A 204 8.31 2.28 -18.88
CA GLY A 204 7.92 1.66 -20.17
C GLY A 204 6.42 1.70 -20.53
N ASN A 205 5.58 2.34 -19.71
CA ASN A 205 4.15 2.58 -19.87
C ASN A 205 3.84 4.09 -19.99
N SER A 206 4.58 4.87 -20.78
CA SER A 206 4.32 6.31 -20.93
C SER A 206 2.88 6.57 -21.42
N LEU A 207 1.96 6.84 -20.49
CA LEU A 207 0.51 6.91 -20.74
C LEU A 207 0.10 8.10 -21.63
N GLN A 208 1.04 9.02 -21.91
CA GLN A 208 0.79 10.28 -22.62
C GLN A 208 -0.38 11.08 -21.99
N VAL A 209 -0.56 10.91 -20.68
CA VAL A 209 -1.45 11.70 -19.83
C VAL A 209 -0.64 12.82 -19.23
N THR A 210 -1.12 14.04 -19.37
CA THR A 210 -0.62 15.19 -18.64
C THR A 210 -1.52 15.43 -17.43
N PRO A 211 -1.03 15.22 -16.18
CA PRO A 211 -1.77 15.64 -15.00
C PRO A 211 -1.86 17.17 -14.95
N LEU A 212 -3.05 17.67 -14.64
CA LEU A 212 -3.33 19.08 -14.43
C LEU A 212 -3.28 19.43 -12.94
N GLU A 213 -3.11 20.73 -12.64
CA GLU A 213 -3.14 21.23 -11.27
C GLU A 213 -4.52 20.99 -10.63
N GLN A 214 -4.53 20.33 -9.48
CA GLN A 214 -5.72 19.74 -8.87
C GLN A 214 -6.74 20.77 -8.40
N ASN A 215 -6.30 21.89 -7.80
CA ASN A 215 -7.20 22.92 -7.29
C ASN A 215 -7.88 23.66 -8.45
N GLU A 216 -7.16 23.92 -9.53
CA GLU A 216 -7.71 24.55 -10.73
C GLU A 216 -8.73 23.67 -11.45
N VAL A 217 -8.45 22.37 -11.58
CA VAL A 217 -9.40 21.43 -12.17
C VAL A 217 -10.65 21.30 -11.31
N ALA A 218 -10.49 21.07 -10.00
CA ALA A 218 -11.62 20.95 -9.09
C ALA A 218 -12.48 22.21 -9.11
N ARG A 219 -11.87 23.41 -9.09
CA ARG A 219 -12.58 24.69 -9.19
C ARG A 219 -13.39 24.80 -10.48
N ALA A 220 -12.81 24.46 -11.62
CA ALA A 220 -13.50 24.54 -12.90
C ALA A 220 -14.75 23.64 -12.95
N TYR A 221 -14.66 22.41 -12.43
CA TYR A 221 -15.80 21.50 -12.39
C TYR A 221 -16.82 21.86 -11.30
N VAL A 222 -16.39 22.39 -10.16
CA VAL A 222 -17.33 22.91 -9.14
C VAL A 222 -18.14 24.07 -9.71
N ASP A 223 -17.50 25.04 -10.37
CA ASP A 223 -18.17 26.17 -11.03
C ASP A 223 -19.17 25.70 -12.11
N LEU A 224 -18.82 24.63 -12.84
CA LEU A 224 -19.67 24.06 -13.88
C LEU A 224 -20.90 23.32 -13.31
N LEU A 225 -20.71 22.55 -12.23
CA LEU A 225 -21.70 21.59 -11.75
C LEU A 225 -22.63 22.16 -10.69
N ARG A 226 -22.17 23.12 -9.87
CA ARG A 226 -22.96 23.72 -8.79
C ARG A 226 -24.34 24.19 -9.24
N PRO A 227 -24.53 24.84 -10.42
CA PRO A 227 -25.86 25.31 -10.83
C PRO A 227 -26.87 24.20 -11.11
N VAL A 228 -26.41 22.96 -11.35
CA VAL A 228 -27.25 21.84 -11.80
C VAL A 228 -27.30 20.67 -10.80
N THR A 229 -26.57 20.77 -9.69
CA THR A 229 -26.51 19.74 -8.64
C THR A 229 -26.75 20.33 -7.26
N ASP A 230 -27.23 19.50 -6.34
CA ASP A 230 -27.52 19.91 -4.97
C ASP A 230 -26.29 19.70 -4.07
N LEU A 231 -25.48 18.68 -4.34
CA LEU A 231 -24.23 18.39 -3.63
C LEU A 231 -23.10 18.08 -4.62
N ILE A 232 -21.87 18.43 -4.25
CA ILE A 232 -20.66 18.00 -4.95
C ILE A 232 -19.75 17.23 -4.00
N VAL A 233 -19.53 15.96 -4.35
CA VAL A 233 -18.59 15.07 -3.70
C VAL A 233 -17.37 14.93 -4.60
N LEU A 234 -16.18 15.22 -4.07
CA LEU A 234 -14.94 14.80 -4.70
C LEU A 234 -14.65 13.36 -4.27
N VAL A 235 -14.45 12.47 -5.23
CA VAL A 235 -13.81 11.18 -4.96
C VAL A 235 -12.39 11.32 -5.47
N SER A 236 -11.39 10.98 -4.65
CA SER A 236 -10.01 11.36 -4.89
C SER A 236 -9.02 10.22 -4.63
N HIS A 237 -8.05 10.10 -5.52
CA HIS A 237 -6.84 9.28 -5.38
C HIS A 237 -5.57 10.16 -5.30
N LEU A 238 -5.70 11.43 -4.88
CA LEU A 238 -4.55 12.33 -4.77
C LEU A 238 -3.67 11.99 -3.56
N GLY A 239 -4.30 11.71 -2.43
CA GLY A 239 -3.65 11.54 -1.13
C GLY A 239 -4.21 12.51 -0.10
N LEU A 240 -4.04 12.18 1.19
CA LEU A 240 -4.63 12.98 2.29
C LEU A 240 -4.18 14.45 2.26
N HIS A 241 -2.92 14.72 1.98
CA HIS A 241 -2.41 16.09 2.02
C HIS A 241 -2.99 16.91 0.87
N GLU A 242 -2.98 16.33 -0.33
CA GLU A 242 -3.54 16.92 -1.52
C GLU A 242 -5.06 17.12 -1.40
N ASP A 243 -5.79 16.20 -0.76
CA ASP A 243 -7.22 16.38 -0.46
C ASP A 243 -7.47 17.57 0.48
N GLN A 244 -6.61 17.77 1.48
CA GLN A 244 -6.66 18.94 2.36
C GLN A 244 -6.34 20.22 1.59
N ASP A 245 -5.36 20.17 0.69
CA ASP A 245 -4.92 21.29 -0.15
C ASP A 245 -6.01 21.74 -1.14
N VAL A 246 -6.78 20.80 -1.71
CA VAL A 246 -7.95 21.12 -2.55
C VAL A 246 -8.97 21.94 -1.75
N ILE A 247 -9.15 21.63 -0.47
CA ILE A 247 -10.12 22.33 0.39
C ILE A 247 -9.59 23.67 0.87
N GLN A 248 -8.36 23.72 1.39
CA GLN A 248 -7.84 24.88 2.13
C GLN A 248 -6.89 25.78 1.30
N GLY A 249 -6.37 25.25 0.20
CA GLY A 249 -5.28 25.84 -0.56
C GLY A 249 -3.92 25.57 0.06
N TYR A 250 -2.87 25.77 -0.72
CA TYR A 250 -1.50 25.42 -0.34
C TYR A 250 -0.49 26.37 -0.96
N ASP A 251 0.75 26.31 -0.47
CA ASP A 251 1.86 27.09 -0.99
C ASP A 251 2.72 26.20 -1.89
N ALA A 252 3.17 26.73 -3.03
CA ALA A 252 3.97 25.99 -3.99
C ALA A 252 4.98 26.87 -4.70
N TYR A 253 6.00 26.25 -5.29
CA TYR A 253 7.04 26.94 -6.07
C TYR A 253 6.85 26.67 -7.55
N TYR A 254 6.83 27.74 -8.36
CA TYR A 254 6.73 27.64 -9.81
C TYR A 254 7.71 28.60 -10.47
N GLU A 255 8.21 28.24 -11.64
CA GLU A 255 8.76 29.24 -12.56
C GLU A 255 7.64 30.25 -12.89
N TYR A 256 7.93 31.55 -12.81
CA TYR A 256 6.94 32.62 -12.94
C TYR A 256 6.21 32.53 -14.27
N SER A 257 6.89 32.17 -15.36
CA SER A 257 6.28 31.94 -16.68
C SER A 257 5.07 30.98 -16.61
N ARG A 258 5.12 29.95 -15.76
CA ARG A 258 4.07 28.95 -15.58
C ARG A 258 2.96 29.43 -14.65
N ALA A 259 3.29 30.23 -13.64
CA ALA A 259 2.32 30.77 -12.68
C ALA A 259 1.58 32.03 -13.20
N LYS A 260 2.19 32.76 -14.15
CA LYS A 260 1.77 34.09 -14.61
C LYS A 260 0.28 34.19 -14.96
N ALA A 261 -0.24 33.21 -15.69
CA ALA A 261 -1.65 33.20 -16.09
C ALA A 261 -2.62 33.08 -14.90
N TYR A 262 -2.22 32.36 -13.85
CA TYR A 262 -3.02 32.16 -12.64
C TYR A 262 -2.88 33.31 -11.64
N VAL A 263 -1.71 33.96 -11.60
CA VAL A 263 -1.46 35.15 -10.77
C VAL A 263 -2.24 36.36 -11.30
N GLN A 264 -2.33 36.51 -12.63
CA GLN A 264 -2.88 37.72 -13.27
C GLN A 264 -4.40 37.64 -13.53
N ARG A 265 -5.07 36.55 -13.17
CA ARG A 265 -6.51 36.39 -13.44
C ARG A 265 -7.38 37.20 -12.49
N GLN A 266 -8.64 37.38 -12.86
CA GLN A 266 -9.59 38.21 -12.09
C GLN A 266 -10.24 37.47 -10.92
N LYS A 267 -10.65 36.20 -11.11
CA LYS A 267 -11.33 35.39 -10.09
C LYS A 267 -10.31 34.49 -9.39
N GLU A 268 -10.24 34.57 -8.06
CA GLU A 268 -9.40 33.72 -7.20
C GLU A 268 -7.94 33.59 -7.69
N PRO A 269 -7.20 34.70 -7.92
CA PRO A 269 -5.82 34.62 -8.40
C PRO A 269 -4.90 33.90 -7.42
N TRP A 270 -3.86 33.25 -7.96
CA TRP A 270 -2.74 32.81 -7.14
C TRP A 270 -2.03 34.04 -6.57
N GLN A 271 -1.65 33.99 -5.29
CA GLN A 271 -0.98 35.12 -4.65
C GLN A 271 0.51 34.86 -4.62
N VAL A 272 1.33 35.72 -5.22
CA VAL A 272 2.79 35.63 -5.08
C VAL A 272 3.15 36.04 -3.66
N LEU A 273 3.81 35.14 -2.94
CA LEU A 273 4.30 35.36 -1.58
C LEU A 273 5.76 35.83 -1.59
N GLU A 274 6.58 35.27 -2.48
CA GLU A 274 8.02 35.54 -2.54
C GLU A 274 8.59 35.30 -3.94
N TRP A 275 9.65 36.04 -4.29
CA TRP A 275 10.39 35.93 -5.55
C TRP A 275 11.81 35.41 -5.32
N PHE A 276 12.25 34.49 -6.16
CA PHE A 276 13.60 33.95 -6.23
C PHE A 276 14.17 34.25 -7.62
N GLY A 277 14.75 35.45 -7.73
CA GLY A 277 15.21 36.06 -8.99
C GLY A 277 14.61 37.46 -9.17
N PRO A 278 14.91 38.14 -10.30
CA PRO A 278 14.33 39.45 -10.59
C PRO A 278 12.81 39.39 -10.65
N GLU A 279 12.13 40.29 -9.94
CA GLU A 279 10.68 40.39 -9.97
C GLU A 279 10.16 40.67 -11.38
N GLY A 280 9.18 39.88 -11.81
CA GLY A 280 8.56 39.96 -13.14
C GLY A 280 9.30 39.23 -14.26
N ASP A 281 10.50 38.68 -14.01
CA ASP A 281 11.22 37.87 -14.99
C ASP A 281 10.58 36.48 -15.14
N ASP A 282 10.38 36.04 -16.38
CA ASP A 282 9.69 34.79 -16.68
C ASP A 282 10.42 33.55 -16.15
N LYS A 283 11.75 33.60 -15.97
CA LYS A 283 12.57 32.50 -15.45
C LYS A 283 12.75 32.52 -13.93
N SER A 284 12.33 33.60 -13.25
CA SER A 284 12.35 33.64 -11.80
C SER A 284 11.45 32.56 -11.22
N VAL A 285 11.87 31.96 -10.11
CA VAL A 285 10.99 31.06 -9.35
C VAL A 285 10.19 31.92 -8.37
N VAL A 286 8.90 31.67 -8.25
CA VAL A 286 8.01 32.32 -7.29
C VAL A 286 7.43 31.31 -6.33
N ARG A 287 7.38 31.66 -5.04
CA ARG A 287 6.51 30.97 -4.09
C ARG A 287 5.14 31.61 -4.16
N VAL A 288 4.12 30.81 -4.44
CA VAL A 288 2.74 31.25 -4.61
C VAL A 288 1.81 30.55 -3.61
N ARG A 289 0.78 31.25 -3.15
CA ARG A 289 -0.40 30.68 -2.50
C ARG A 289 -1.44 30.34 -3.57
N ILE A 290 -1.73 29.06 -3.71
CA ILE A 290 -2.84 28.54 -4.52
C ILE A 290 -4.08 28.51 -3.63
N PRO A 291 -5.19 29.17 -4.01
CA PRO A 291 -6.39 29.19 -3.19
C PRO A 291 -7.06 27.81 -3.15
N GLY A 292 -7.73 27.51 -2.04
CA GLY A 292 -8.63 26.36 -1.93
C GLY A 292 -9.84 26.49 -2.85
N VAL A 293 -10.62 25.42 -2.98
CA VAL A 293 -11.78 25.35 -3.86
C VAL A 293 -13.06 25.59 -3.06
N VAL A 294 -13.74 26.69 -3.37
CA VAL A 294 -15.04 27.01 -2.76
C VAL A 294 -16.13 26.09 -3.31
N GLY A 295 -16.96 25.56 -2.40
CA GLY A 295 -18.19 24.86 -2.72
C GLY A 295 -18.16 23.36 -2.52
N VAL A 296 -16.99 22.69 -2.49
CA VAL A 296 -16.92 21.23 -2.25
C VAL A 296 -17.65 20.87 -0.95
N ASP A 297 -18.50 19.83 -0.96
CA ASP A 297 -19.29 19.46 0.22
C ASP A 297 -18.65 18.30 1.00
N ALA A 298 -18.16 17.30 0.27
CA ALA A 298 -17.45 16.17 0.85
C ALA A 298 -16.31 15.69 -0.05
N VAL A 299 -15.30 15.09 0.55
CA VAL A 299 -14.17 14.44 -0.12
C VAL A 299 -14.02 13.02 0.40
N MET A 300 -14.08 12.04 -0.49
CA MET A 300 -13.81 10.63 -0.23
C MET A 300 -12.46 10.28 -0.86
N GLY A 301 -11.41 10.18 -0.05
CA GLY A 301 -10.04 10.07 -0.55
C GLY A 301 -9.41 8.66 -0.47
N GLY A 302 -8.22 8.52 -1.02
CA GLY A 302 -7.46 7.26 -1.12
C GLY A 302 -5.95 7.47 -1.18
N HIS A 303 -5.23 6.52 -1.82
CA HIS A 303 -3.79 6.55 -2.15
C HIS A 303 -2.82 6.31 -0.97
N LEU A 304 -3.02 7.00 0.15
CA LEU A 304 -2.09 6.93 1.30
C LEU A 304 -2.41 5.83 2.31
N HIS A 305 -3.47 5.04 2.06
CA HIS A 305 -3.90 3.91 2.90
C HIS A 305 -4.28 4.31 4.33
N VAL A 306 -4.78 5.54 4.49
CA VAL A 306 -5.14 6.11 5.79
C VAL A 306 -6.63 5.90 6.08
N VAL A 307 -6.98 5.85 7.37
CA VAL A 307 -8.36 5.87 7.83
C VAL A 307 -8.58 7.13 8.65
N LEU A 308 -9.62 7.89 8.33
CA LEU A 308 -10.04 9.06 9.12
C LEU A 308 -11.32 8.73 9.89
N ASN A 309 -11.17 8.23 11.12
CA ASN A 309 -12.30 7.93 12.01
C ASN A 309 -12.07 8.54 13.40
N PRO A 310 -12.72 9.66 13.76
CA PRO A 310 -13.74 10.40 12.99
C PRO A 310 -13.17 11.10 11.73
N PRO A 311 -14.03 11.53 10.79
CA PRO A 311 -13.59 12.19 9.57
C PRO A 311 -13.12 13.62 9.90
N GLN A 312 -12.31 14.22 9.02
CA GLN A 312 -11.89 15.61 9.21
C GLN A 312 -12.99 16.58 8.76
N LEU A 313 -13.20 17.62 9.56
CA LEU A 313 -14.10 18.72 9.22
C LEU A 313 -13.28 19.97 8.92
N LEU A 314 -13.07 20.22 7.64
CA LEU A 314 -12.32 21.36 7.16
C LEU A 314 -13.27 22.48 6.74
N THR A 315 -12.71 23.65 6.48
CA THR A 315 -13.47 24.82 6.04
C THR A 315 -12.88 25.28 4.72
N ASP A 316 -13.73 25.46 3.71
CA ASP A 316 -13.33 26.04 2.43
C ASP A 316 -13.06 27.57 2.56
N PRO A 317 -12.55 28.25 1.52
CA PRO A 317 -12.26 29.69 1.60
C PRO A 317 -13.49 30.58 1.81
N ALA A 318 -14.71 30.09 1.55
CA ALA A 318 -15.95 30.81 1.78
C ALA A 318 -16.55 30.58 3.18
N GLY A 319 -15.93 29.72 4.00
CA GLY A 319 -16.40 29.41 5.35
C GLY A 319 -17.30 28.19 5.44
N ARG A 320 -17.55 27.47 4.32
CA ARG A 320 -18.40 26.27 4.29
C ARG A 320 -17.65 25.08 4.86
N LYS A 321 -18.34 24.23 5.62
CA LYS A 321 -17.77 22.99 6.16
C LYS A 321 -17.70 21.92 5.09
N VAL A 322 -16.54 21.28 4.99
CA VAL A 322 -16.26 20.17 4.07
C VAL A 322 -15.91 18.94 4.88
N VAL A 323 -16.59 17.82 4.61
CA VAL A 323 -16.31 16.54 5.27
C VAL A 323 -15.26 15.78 4.46
N LEU A 324 -14.11 15.47 5.06
CA LEU A 324 -13.04 14.70 4.44
C LEU A 324 -12.92 13.33 5.13
N ALA A 325 -13.15 12.26 4.37
CA ALA A 325 -13.11 10.88 4.85
C ALA A 325 -12.22 10.00 3.97
N HIS A 326 -11.52 9.06 4.61
CA HIS A 326 -10.73 8.00 3.97
C HIS A 326 -11.07 6.67 4.65
N SER A 327 -11.34 5.62 3.88
CA SER A 327 -11.77 4.31 4.41
C SER A 327 -10.62 3.34 4.66
N GLY A 328 -9.36 3.68 4.36
CA GLY A 328 -8.22 2.78 4.47
C GLY A 328 -7.89 2.07 3.16
N ALA A 329 -7.39 0.84 3.25
CA ALA A 329 -6.92 0.07 2.09
C ALA A 329 -7.08 -1.44 2.30
N PHE A 330 -6.74 -2.21 1.26
CA PHE A 330 -6.59 -3.66 1.26
C PHE A 330 -7.86 -4.43 1.60
N ALA A 331 -9.03 -3.84 1.35
CA ALA A 331 -10.31 -4.40 1.76
C ALA A 331 -10.43 -4.65 3.28
N LYS A 332 -9.57 -4.07 4.12
CA LYS A 332 -9.66 -4.20 5.59
C LYS A 332 -10.94 -3.59 6.14
N TYR A 333 -11.44 -2.55 5.48
CA TYR A 333 -12.59 -1.78 5.93
C TYR A 333 -13.50 -1.41 4.76
N VAL A 334 -14.78 -1.22 5.07
CA VAL A 334 -15.72 -0.47 4.24
C VAL A 334 -16.14 0.76 5.04
N GLY A 335 -16.01 1.95 4.44
CA GLY A 335 -16.47 3.20 5.04
C GLY A 335 -17.96 3.42 4.82
N ARG A 336 -18.63 4.02 5.81
CA ARG A 336 -20.00 4.51 5.71
C ARG A 336 -20.06 5.92 6.28
N LEU A 337 -20.28 6.89 5.41
CA LEU A 337 -20.51 8.29 5.76
C LEU A 337 -22.00 8.60 5.63
N GLU A 338 -22.65 8.91 6.73
CA GLU A 338 -24.01 9.42 6.78
C GLU A 338 -23.98 10.95 6.80
N LEU A 339 -24.67 11.58 5.87
CA LEU A 339 -24.80 13.04 5.78
C LEU A 339 -26.25 13.43 5.95
N VAL A 340 -26.51 14.44 6.80
CA VAL A 340 -27.77 15.16 6.85
C VAL A 340 -27.60 16.47 6.11
N VAL A 341 -28.36 16.63 5.04
CA VAL A 341 -28.23 17.72 4.08
C VAL A 341 -29.49 18.56 4.15
N LYS A 342 -29.34 19.84 4.49
CA LYS A 342 -30.40 20.83 4.45
C LYS A 342 -30.51 21.40 3.04
N MET A 343 -31.63 21.15 2.38
CA MET A 343 -31.89 21.62 1.02
C MET A 343 -32.30 23.10 1.02
N PRO A 344 -31.97 23.86 -0.04
CA PRO A 344 -32.37 25.25 -0.16
C PRO A 344 -33.89 25.38 -0.29
N GLU A 345 -34.43 26.53 0.09
CA GLU A 345 -35.86 26.87 -0.03
C GLU A 345 -36.32 26.93 -1.50
N VAL A 346 -35.39 27.20 -2.43
CA VAL A 346 -35.64 27.22 -3.86
C VAL A 346 -34.56 26.38 -4.55
N LEU A 347 -34.94 25.25 -5.13
CA LEU A 347 -34.01 24.39 -5.86
C LEU A 347 -33.51 25.09 -7.14
N GLY A 348 -32.22 24.98 -7.43
CA GLY A 348 -31.61 25.60 -8.61
C GLY A 348 -31.26 27.09 -8.49
N ALA A 349 -31.38 27.69 -7.31
CA ALA A 349 -30.91 29.05 -7.03
C ALA A 349 -29.36 29.19 -7.00
N GLY A 350 -28.63 28.08 -7.15
CA GLY A 350 -27.16 28.05 -7.19
C GLY A 350 -26.46 27.85 -5.83
N GLU A 351 -27.19 27.84 -4.72
CA GLU A 351 -26.61 27.77 -3.36
C GLU A 351 -26.27 26.35 -2.87
N GLY A 352 -26.74 25.30 -3.56
CA GLY A 352 -26.57 23.88 -3.16
C GLY A 352 -27.22 23.56 -1.81
N GLY A 353 -27.20 22.28 -1.40
CA GLY A 353 -27.64 21.84 -0.07
C GLY A 353 -26.50 21.90 0.94
N GLU A 354 -26.77 22.27 2.20
CA GLU A 354 -25.77 22.42 3.26
C GLU A 354 -25.68 21.17 4.14
N ILE A 355 -24.47 20.67 4.41
CA ILE A 355 -24.28 19.56 5.37
C ILE A 355 -24.38 20.12 6.80
N ILE A 356 -25.42 19.75 7.52
CA ILE A 356 -25.68 20.20 8.89
C ILE A 356 -25.27 19.18 9.96
N SER A 357 -25.12 17.91 9.58
CA SER A 357 -24.64 16.84 10.45
C SER A 357 -24.01 15.72 9.64
N GLN A 358 -23.05 15.01 10.24
CA GLN A 358 -22.40 13.86 9.65
C GLN A 358 -22.03 12.82 10.71
N ASP A 359 -22.03 11.55 10.33
CA ASP A 359 -21.49 10.43 11.10
C ASP A 359 -20.71 9.51 10.18
N PHE A 360 -19.50 9.12 10.57
CA PHE A 360 -18.67 8.22 9.78
C PHE A 360 -18.26 7.01 10.60
N ARG A 361 -18.44 5.84 10.02
CA ARG A 361 -18.04 4.56 10.60
C ARG A 361 -17.26 3.77 9.57
N VAL A 362 -16.21 3.08 10.02
CA VAL A 362 -15.57 2.01 9.24
C VAL A 362 -16.00 0.64 9.77
N PHE A 363 -16.25 -0.29 8.85
CA PHE A 363 -16.59 -1.68 9.17
C PHE A 363 -15.38 -2.58 8.95
N PRO A 364 -14.76 -3.12 10.02
CA PRO A 364 -13.64 -4.06 9.90
C PRO A 364 -14.07 -5.39 9.29
N MET A 365 -13.30 -5.89 8.32
CA MET A 365 -13.57 -7.11 7.53
C MET A 365 -12.87 -8.35 8.11
N ASP A 366 -12.98 -8.59 9.41
CA ASP A 366 -12.53 -9.84 10.04
C ASP A 366 -13.65 -10.92 10.04
N ALA A 367 -13.42 -12.09 10.62
CA ALA A 367 -14.36 -13.21 10.63
C ALA A 367 -15.71 -12.91 11.33
N LEU A 368 -15.78 -11.85 12.15
CA LEU A 368 -16.98 -11.37 12.82
C LEU A 368 -17.57 -10.10 12.14
N TRP A 369 -17.25 -9.85 10.87
CA TRP A 369 -17.74 -8.69 10.08
C TRP A 369 -19.26 -8.45 10.16
N CYS A 370 -20.05 -9.50 10.39
CA CYS A 370 -21.52 -9.44 10.41
C CYS A 370 -22.13 -9.23 11.82
N ASP A 371 -21.36 -9.41 12.89
CA ASP A 371 -21.89 -9.51 14.27
C ASP A 371 -21.31 -8.45 15.22
N ASP A 372 -21.95 -7.27 15.23
CA ASP A 372 -21.62 -6.16 16.13
C ASP A 372 -21.83 -6.50 17.62
N ALA A 373 -22.69 -7.48 17.95
CA ALA A 373 -22.92 -7.88 19.34
C ALA A 373 -21.73 -8.71 19.86
N MET A 374 -21.26 -9.68 19.07
CA MET A 374 -20.08 -10.47 19.43
C MET A 374 -18.80 -9.63 19.48
N ARG A 375 -18.68 -8.63 18.61
CA ARG A 375 -17.61 -7.62 18.70
C ARG A 375 -17.64 -6.86 20.01
N ARG A 376 -18.81 -6.36 20.45
CA ARG A 376 -18.94 -5.69 21.76
C ARG A 376 -18.63 -6.63 22.92
N PHE A 377 -19.03 -7.90 22.81
CA PHE A 377 -18.72 -8.91 23.81
C PHE A 377 -17.20 -9.12 24.00
N ARG A 378 -16.40 -9.05 22.93
CA ARG A 378 -14.93 -9.08 23.02
C ARG A 378 -14.34 -7.93 23.84
N HIS A 379 -15.00 -6.78 23.87
CA HIS A 379 -14.55 -5.56 24.54
C HIS A 379 -15.28 -5.27 25.85
N ASP A 380 -16.14 -6.19 26.32
CA ASP A 380 -16.77 -6.09 27.63
C ASP A 380 -15.71 -6.17 28.74
N GLY A 381 -15.58 -5.11 29.53
CA GLY A 381 -14.56 -4.97 30.58
C GLY A 381 -14.66 -6.01 31.70
N ASN A 382 -15.70 -6.84 31.72
CA ASN A 382 -15.87 -7.92 32.68
C ASN A 382 -15.19 -9.24 32.26
N VAL A 383 -14.65 -9.35 31.04
CA VAL A 383 -14.02 -10.58 30.54
C VAL A 383 -12.61 -10.29 30.01
N PHE A 384 -11.60 -10.85 30.65
CA PHE A 384 -10.22 -10.86 30.15
C PHE A 384 -9.99 -12.12 29.30
N TRP A 385 -9.59 -11.93 28.05
CA TRP A 385 -9.23 -13.01 27.14
C TRP A 385 -7.71 -13.17 27.11
N ALA A 386 -7.21 -14.31 27.56
CA ALA A 386 -5.86 -14.72 27.22
C ALA A 386 -5.75 -14.99 25.71
N GLU A 387 -4.54 -14.96 25.17
CA GLU A 387 -4.28 -15.18 23.75
C GLU A 387 -4.92 -16.49 23.25
N GLY A 388 -5.73 -16.38 22.20
CA GLY A 388 -6.44 -17.50 21.57
C GLY A 388 -7.64 -18.04 22.35
N GLN A 389 -7.90 -17.58 23.58
CA GLN A 389 -9.04 -18.03 24.39
C GLN A 389 -10.37 -17.57 23.78
N PHE A 390 -10.39 -16.39 23.15
CA PHE A 390 -11.62 -15.83 22.58
C PHE A 390 -12.18 -16.72 21.47
N LEU A 391 -11.35 -17.21 20.57
CA LEU A 391 -11.75 -18.12 19.49
C LEU A 391 -12.14 -19.52 19.99
N ARG A 392 -11.77 -19.89 21.21
CA ARG A 392 -12.13 -21.17 21.81
C ARG A 392 -13.54 -21.16 22.40
N ASP A 393 -14.13 -19.98 22.65
CA ASP A 393 -15.49 -19.86 23.13
C ASP A 393 -16.49 -20.34 22.08
N GLU A 394 -17.42 -21.20 22.49
CA GLU A 394 -18.40 -21.81 21.59
C GLU A 394 -19.30 -20.76 20.91
N ARG A 395 -19.68 -19.70 21.63
CA ARG A 395 -20.54 -18.63 21.08
C ARG A 395 -19.81 -17.87 19.98
N VAL A 396 -18.52 -17.63 20.17
CA VAL A 396 -17.67 -16.94 19.18
C VAL A 396 -17.55 -17.80 17.92
N ARG A 397 -17.32 -19.11 18.05
CA ARG A 397 -17.28 -20.03 16.90
C ARG A 397 -18.60 -20.09 16.15
N GLN A 398 -19.72 -20.13 16.86
CA GLN A 398 -21.05 -20.10 16.26
C GLN A 398 -21.31 -18.78 15.52
N ALA A 399 -20.90 -17.65 16.08
CA ALA A 399 -21.01 -16.33 15.43
C ALA A 399 -20.15 -16.25 14.16
N ILE A 400 -18.89 -16.72 14.21
CA ILE A 400 -18.02 -16.80 13.03
C ILE A 400 -18.69 -17.64 11.93
N GLN A 401 -19.19 -18.84 12.27
CA GLN A 401 -19.88 -19.70 11.30
C GLN A 401 -21.13 -19.02 10.72
N ALA A 402 -21.88 -18.28 11.54
CA ALA A 402 -23.04 -17.53 11.08
C ALA A 402 -22.65 -16.39 10.12
N CYS A 403 -21.52 -15.71 10.34
CA CYS A 403 -20.99 -14.72 9.42
C CYS A 403 -20.48 -15.35 8.12
N THR A 404 -19.78 -16.49 8.17
CA THR A 404 -19.37 -17.24 6.98
C THR A 404 -20.56 -17.62 6.12
N ASN A 405 -21.67 -18.07 6.73
CA ASN A 405 -22.88 -18.44 6.00
C ASN A 405 -23.61 -17.25 5.34
N GLN A 406 -23.29 -16.02 5.74
CA GLN A 406 -23.84 -14.77 5.20
C GLN A 406 -22.96 -14.14 4.11
N GLU A 407 -21.78 -14.69 3.83
CA GLU A 407 -20.92 -14.18 2.76
C GLU A 407 -21.61 -14.26 1.38
N ASP A 408 -21.25 -13.33 0.49
CA ASP A 408 -21.97 -13.15 -0.77
C ASP A 408 -21.71 -14.28 -1.76
N ARG A 409 -22.72 -15.15 -1.93
CA ARG A 409 -22.62 -16.32 -2.81
C ARG A 409 -22.37 -15.97 -4.28
N MET A 410 -22.87 -14.82 -4.75
CA MET A 410 -22.63 -14.39 -6.13
C MET A 410 -21.16 -14.03 -6.32
N THR A 411 -20.59 -13.25 -5.41
CA THR A 411 -19.15 -12.99 -5.38
C THR A 411 -18.34 -14.29 -5.21
N THR A 412 -18.78 -15.25 -4.40
CA THR A 412 -18.10 -16.55 -4.28
C THR A 412 -18.03 -17.28 -5.63
N HIS A 413 -19.15 -17.38 -6.36
CA HIS A 413 -19.16 -18.00 -7.67
C HIS A 413 -18.31 -17.24 -8.70
N LEU A 414 -18.29 -15.91 -8.62
CA LEU A 414 -17.47 -15.06 -9.47
C LEU A 414 -15.98 -15.31 -9.23
N LEU A 415 -15.54 -15.45 -7.98
CA LEU A 415 -14.13 -15.63 -7.62
C LEU A 415 -13.62 -17.07 -7.82
N GLN A 416 -14.50 -18.07 -7.73
CA GLN A 416 -14.15 -19.49 -7.79
C GLN A 416 -13.17 -19.87 -8.94
N PRO A 417 -13.40 -19.50 -10.21
CA PRO A 417 -12.48 -19.87 -11.29
C PRO A 417 -11.09 -19.23 -11.13
N TYR A 418 -11.01 -18.01 -10.59
CA TYR A 418 -9.75 -17.31 -10.38
C TYR A 418 -8.95 -17.92 -9.22
N ILE A 419 -9.63 -18.33 -8.14
CA ILE A 419 -9.01 -19.04 -7.02
C ILE A 419 -8.38 -20.36 -7.50
N LEU A 420 -9.14 -21.16 -8.25
CA LEU A 420 -8.64 -22.42 -8.81
C LEU A 420 -7.46 -22.18 -9.78
N GLY A 421 -7.53 -21.11 -10.57
CA GLY A 421 -6.44 -20.68 -11.44
C GLY A 421 -5.17 -20.32 -10.66
N MET A 422 -5.28 -19.61 -9.55
CA MET A 422 -4.14 -19.28 -8.68
C MET A 422 -3.50 -20.51 -8.06
N ASP A 423 -4.32 -21.41 -7.50
CA ASP A 423 -3.81 -22.63 -6.89
C ASP A 423 -3.01 -23.46 -7.90
N PHE A 424 -3.49 -23.54 -9.14
CA PHE A 424 -2.80 -24.26 -10.21
C PHE A 424 -1.52 -23.56 -10.71
N ASN A 425 -1.57 -22.24 -10.94
CA ASN A 425 -0.47 -21.52 -11.61
C ASN A 425 0.63 -21.05 -10.66
N PHE A 426 0.28 -20.68 -9.42
CA PHE A 426 1.24 -20.10 -8.48
C PHE A 426 1.61 -21.00 -7.32
N GLN A 427 0.81 -22.04 -7.04
CA GLN A 427 1.06 -22.94 -5.91
C GLN A 427 1.28 -22.14 -4.60
N LEU A 428 0.36 -21.22 -4.29
CA LEU A 428 0.48 -20.23 -3.20
C LEU A 428 0.81 -20.84 -1.83
N THR A 429 0.45 -22.12 -1.65
CA THR A 429 0.67 -22.88 -0.41
C THR A 429 2.07 -23.49 -0.28
N SER A 430 2.92 -23.32 -1.29
CA SER A 430 4.29 -23.85 -1.30
C SER A 430 5.13 -23.23 -0.19
N ILE A 431 5.72 -24.07 0.65
CA ILE A 431 6.49 -23.67 1.82
C ILE A 431 7.98 -23.66 1.47
N PHE A 432 8.68 -22.56 1.78
CA PHE A 432 10.11 -22.39 1.46
C PHE A 432 11.00 -22.25 2.68
N SER A 433 10.50 -21.65 3.75
CA SER A 433 11.24 -21.45 4.99
C SER A 433 10.28 -21.31 6.18
N TYR A 434 10.85 -21.17 7.37
CA TYR A 434 10.15 -20.92 8.62
C TYR A 434 10.77 -19.70 9.32
N ALA A 435 9.93 -18.75 9.73
CA ALA A 435 10.33 -17.58 10.48
C ALA A 435 10.02 -17.82 11.98
N PRO A 436 11.02 -17.84 12.87
CA PRO A 436 10.79 -18.07 14.31
C PRO A 436 10.22 -16.84 15.03
N ARG A 437 10.18 -15.69 14.35
CA ARG A 437 9.65 -14.40 14.80
C ARG A 437 9.33 -13.55 13.58
N ASP A 438 8.60 -12.47 13.79
CA ASP A 438 8.35 -11.49 12.72
C ASP A 438 9.66 -10.86 12.21
N VAL A 439 9.85 -10.89 10.90
CA VAL A 439 10.91 -10.19 10.18
C VAL A 439 10.34 -8.88 9.64
N GLN A 440 10.68 -7.79 10.33
CA GLN A 440 10.07 -6.48 10.11
C GLN A 440 10.56 -5.83 8.80
N ARG A 441 9.63 -5.21 8.07
CA ARG A 441 9.89 -4.42 6.85
C ARG A 441 10.35 -2.99 7.14
N ARG A 442 10.11 -2.48 8.34
CA ARG A 442 10.53 -1.13 8.80
C ARG A 442 11.29 -1.24 10.11
N ASN A 443 12.27 -0.35 10.31
CA ASN A 443 12.96 -0.22 11.58
C ASN A 443 12.67 1.15 12.20
N ASN A 444 11.62 1.22 13.03
CA ASN A 444 11.22 2.46 13.67
C ASN A 444 12.18 2.90 14.79
N SER A 445 13.01 1.97 15.30
CA SER A 445 13.94 2.30 16.39
C SER A 445 15.14 3.10 15.89
N THR A 446 15.74 2.68 14.78
CA THR A 446 16.91 3.34 14.18
C THR A 446 16.55 4.30 13.04
N GLY A 447 15.40 4.16 12.40
CA GLY A 447 15.06 4.89 11.16
C GLY A 447 15.89 4.46 9.94
N GLY A 448 16.76 3.47 10.06
CA GLY A 448 17.64 2.98 9.00
C GLY A 448 17.03 1.84 8.17
N ASP A 449 17.89 0.93 7.75
CA ASP A 449 17.53 -0.33 7.10
C ASP A 449 16.76 -1.27 8.05
N SER A 450 15.91 -2.11 7.46
CA SER A 450 15.08 -3.09 8.19
C SER A 450 15.61 -4.51 8.01
N PRO A 451 15.31 -5.44 8.95
CA PRO A 451 15.69 -6.84 8.81
C PRO A 451 15.24 -7.46 7.47
N LEU A 452 13.98 -7.24 7.07
CA LEU A 452 13.45 -7.75 5.81
C LEU A 452 14.10 -7.05 4.60
N GLY A 453 14.34 -5.74 4.71
CA GLY A 453 15.06 -4.99 3.69
C GLY A 453 16.49 -5.47 3.49
N ASN A 454 17.15 -5.89 4.56
CA ASN A 454 18.50 -6.43 4.53
C ASN A 454 18.58 -7.76 3.80
N ILE A 455 17.69 -8.70 4.11
CA ILE A 455 17.65 -9.99 3.40
C ILE A 455 17.20 -9.81 1.94
N ALA A 456 16.29 -8.87 1.66
CA ALA A 456 15.89 -8.54 0.30
C ALA A 456 17.07 -7.98 -0.52
N ALA A 457 17.76 -6.95 -0.02
CA ALA A 457 18.91 -6.37 -0.70
C ALA A 457 20.09 -7.36 -0.82
N ASP A 458 20.33 -8.20 0.20
CA ASP A 458 21.32 -9.27 0.13
C ASP A 458 20.97 -10.30 -0.94
N SER A 459 19.70 -10.68 -1.04
CA SER A 459 19.22 -11.62 -2.05
C SER A 459 19.50 -11.08 -3.45
N MET A 460 19.31 -9.78 -3.68
CA MET A 460 19.61 -9.13 -4.97
C MET A 460 21.11 -9.14 -5.25
N ARG A 461 21.91 -8.63 -4.31
CA ARG A 461 23.35 -8.44 -4.49
C ARG A 461 24.08 -9.76 -4.78
N LYS A 462 23.73 -10.81 -4.03
CA LYS A 462 24.40 -12.12 -4.06
C LYS A 462 23.82 -13.07 -5.11
N ARG A 463 22.75 -12.70 -5.80
CA ARG A 463 22.11 -13.55 -6.80
C ARG A 463 23.12 -13.90 -7.90
N ARG A 464 23.26 -15.20 -8.20
CA ARG A 464 24.06 -15.66 -9.35
C ARG A 464 23.58 -14.96 -10.63
N ARG A 465 24.52 -14.52 -11.48
CA ARG A 465 24.32 -13.63 -12.64
C ARG A 465 24.11 -12.14 -12.32
N VAL A 466 23.90 -11.79 -11.05
CA VAL A 466 23.90 -10.40 -10.58
C VAL A 466 25.26 -10.08 -9.96
N GLU A 467 25.61 -10.69 -8.83
CA GLU A 467 26.93 -10.58 -8.16
C GLU A 467 27.47 -9.14 -8.19
N ALA A 468 26.71 -8.24 -7.57
CA ALA A 468 26.99 -6.81 -7.53
C ALA A 468 27.82 -6.42 -6.30
N GLU A 469 28.47 -5.27 -6.37
CA GLU A 469 29.21 -4.72 -5.23
C GLU A 469 28.27 -4.19 -4.15
N MET A 470 27.16 -3.59 -4.58
CA MET A 470 26.08 -3.10 -3.74
C MET A 470 24.72 -3.48 -4.33
N ALA A 471 23.70 -3.59 -3.50
CA ALA A 471 22.31 -3.54 -3.95
C ALA A 471 21.52 -2.46 -3.22
N LEU A 472 20.50 -1.92 -3.88
CA LEU A 472 19.54 -0.98 -3.32
C LEU A 472 18.12 -1.30 -3.82
N THR A 473 17.16 -1.32 -2.90
CA THR A 473 15.73 -1.33 -3.23
C THR A 473 15.00 -0.30 -2.39
N ASN A 474 13.93 0.29 -2.89
CA ASN A 474 13.13 1.25 -2.14
C ASN A 474 12.29 0.55 -1.05
N SER A 475 12.20 1.16 0.14
CA SER A 475 11.44 0.63 1.29
C SER A 475 9.95 0.44 1.00
N LEU A 476 9.38 1.22 0.07
CA LEU A 476 7.99 1.10 -0.36
C LEU A 476 7.73 -0.10 -1.27
N GLY A 477 8.76 -0.67 -1.89
CA GLY A 477 8.65 -1.91 -2.66
C GLY A 477 8.44 -3.15 -1.79
N ILE A 478 8.77 -3.08 -0.49
CA ILE A 478 8.51 -4.13 0.50
C ILE A 478 7.19 -3.80 1.20
N ARG A 479 6.13 -4.54 0.86
CA ARG A 479 4.76 -4.15 1.22
C ARG A 479 4.31 -4.70 2.57
N ASP A 480 4.82 -5.85 2.97
CA ASP A 480 4.45 -6.50 4.22
C ASP A 480 5.68 -7.05 4.99
N ASN A 481 5.48 -7.39 6.26
CA ASN A 481 6.43 -8.15 7.07
C ASN A 481 6.46 -9.63 6.63
N LEU A 482 7.49 -10.37 7.03
CA LEU A 482 7.35 -11.83 7.13
C LEU A 482 6.98 -12.18 8.55
N TYR A 483 5.76 -12.69 8.75
CA TYR A 483 5.27 -13.05 10.07
C TYR A 483 5.85 -14.38 10.55
N ALA A 484 5.91 -14.53 11.87
CA ALA A 484 6.33 -15.78 12.50
C ALA A 484 5.48 -16.96 12.01
N GLY A 485 6.16 -18.07 11.70
CA GLY A 485 5.55 -19.28 11.19
C GLY A 485 6.06 -19.68 9.81
N VAL A 486 5.21 -20.37 9.07
CA VAL A 486 5.51 -20.86 7.73
C VAL A 486 5.66 -19.68 6.76
N VAL A 487 6.76 -19.65 6.01
CA VAL A 487 6.97 -18.72 4.90
C VAL A 487 6.60 -19.42 3.59
N SER A 488 5.49 -19.00 3.00
CA SER A 488 4.94 -19.59 1.78
C SER A 488 5.13 -18.70 0.55
N GLN A 489 4.75 -19.22 -0.62
CA GLN A 489 4.65 -18.42 -1.85
C GLN A 489 3.67 -17.25 -1.68
N GLU A 490 2.54 -17.46 -0.99
CA GLU A 490 1.64 -16.38 -0.63
C GLU A 490 2.32 -15.29 0.21
N SER A 491 3.12 -15.67 1.23
CA SER A 491 3.91 -14.72 2.01
C SER A 491 4.81 -13.86 1.11
N MET A 492 5.37 -14.45 0.06
CA MET A 492 6.19 -13.73 -0.91
C MET A 492 5.40 -12.76 -1.79
N PHE A 493 4.14 -13.09 -2.14
CA PHE A 493 3.22 -12.14 -2.79
C PHE A 493 2.78 -11.00 -1.87
N ASN A 494 2.70 -11.23 -0.57
CA ASN A 494 2.42 -10.15 0.38
C ASN A 494 3.64 -9.22 0.55
N VAL A 495 4.86 -9.77 0.62
CA VAL A 495 6.09 -8.97 0.73
C VAL A 495 6.42 -8.22 -0.56
N PHE A 496 6.41 -8.91 -1.70
CA PHE A 496 6.70 -8.35 -3.03
C PHE A 496 5.54 -8.65 -4.00
N PRO A 497 4.46 -7.85 -3.98
CA PRO A 497 3.33 -8.08 -4.87
C PRO A 497 3.64 -7.73 -6.33
N PHE A 498 4.50 -6.74 -6.54
CA PHE A 498 4.90 -6.30 -7.88
C PHE A 498 5.89 -7.26 -8.52
N GLU A 499 5.74 -7.53 -9.82
CA GLU A 499 6.65 -8.36 -10.62
C GLU A 499 7.94 -7.62 -11.00
N ASN A 500 8.57 -6.97 -10.01
CA ASN A 500 9.82 -6.25 -10.22
C ASN A 500 10.97 -7.24 -10.46
N THR A 501 11.83 -6.89 -11.41
CA THR A 501 13.05 -7.63 -11.73
C THR A 501 14.30 -6.90 -11.29
N ILE A 502 15.41 -7.63 -11.15
CA ILE A 502 16.70 -7.05 -10.79
C ILE A 502 17.35 -6.43 -12.03
N ASN A 503 17.87 -5.22 -11.90
CA ASN A 503 18.67 -4.51 -12.88
C ASN A 503 20.10 -4.33 -12.37
N ILE A 504 21.07 -4.49 -13.27
CA ILE A 504 22.47 -4.18 -13.01
C ILE A 504 22.79 -2.82 -13.63
N MET A 505 23.47 -1.95 -12.88
CA MET A 505 23.90 -0.64 -13.35
C MET A 505 25.34 -0.36 -12.90
N TYR A 506 26.04 0.50 -13.62
CA TYR A 506 27.38 0.96 -13.31
C TYR A 506 27.32 2.46 -13.03
N LEU A 507 27.53 2.83 -11.76
CA LEU A 507 27.52 4.22 -11.31
C LEU A 507 28.93 4.68 -11.00
N SER A 508 29.26 5.89 -11.43
CA SER A 508 30.46 6.59 -10.97
C SER A 508 30.35 6.95 -9.49
N GLY A 509 31.49 7.18 -8.83
CA GLY A 509 31.51 7.63 -7.43
C GLY A 509 30.68 8.90 -7.19
N LYS A 510 30.63 9.82 -8.15
CA LYS A 510 29.77 11.02 -8.09
C LYS A 510 28.29 10.67 -8.11
N GLU A 511 27.87 9.77 -9.00
CA GLU A 511 26.47 9.30 -9.04
C GLU A 511 26.11 8.52 -7.78
N MET A 512 27.05 7.78 -7.20
CA MET A 512 26.85 7.11 -5.90
C MET A 512 26.61 8.14 -4.79
N GLN A 513 27.44 9.20 -4.71
CA GLN A 513 27.24 10.29 -3.73
C GLN A 513 25.86 10.94 -3.89
N GLU A 514 25.51 11.34 -5.12
CA GLU A 514 24.21 11.95 -5.42
C GLU A 514 23.03 11.03 -5.07
N MET A 515 23.15 9.73 -5.31
CA MET A 515 22.14 8.76 -4.91
C MET A 515 21.92 8.72 -3.40
N PHE A 516 22.99 8.74 -2.59
CA PHE A 516 22.87 8.71 -1.13
C PHE A 516 22.41 10.05 -0.54
N ASP A 517 22.78 11.17 -1.16
CA ASP A 517 22.25 12.48 -0.81
C ASP A 517 20.74 12.53 -1.03
N PHE A 518 20.30 12.10 -2.22
CA PHE A 518 18.88 11.99 -2.56
C PHE A 518 18.12 11.08 -1.59
N VAL A 519 18.67 9.91 -1.26
CA VAL A 519 18.05 9.01 -0.27
C VAL A 519 17.91 9.72 1.07
N THR A 520 18.90 10.51 1.48
CA THR A 520 18.86 11.25 2.76
C THR A 520 17.82 12.35 2.74
N GLU A 521 17.78 13.16 1.68
CA GLU A 521 16.80 14.24 1.49
C GLU A 521 15.38 13.70 1.57
N ARG A 522 15.07 12.66 0.78
CA ARG A 522 13.75 12.02 0.81
C ARG A 522 13.41 11.36 2.14
N SER A 523 14.42 10.86 2.85
CA SER A 523 14.20 10.25 4.17
C SER A 523 13.90 11.31 5.23
N ALA A 524 14.50 12.50 5.12
CA ALA A 524 14.25 13.63 6.03
C ALA A 524 12.80 14.13 5.95
N GLU A 525 12.24 14.23 4.75
CA GLU A 525 10.80 14.56 4.52
C GLU A 525 9.84 13.57 5.21
N ARG A 526 10.33 12.37 5.57
CA ARG A 526 9.53 11.24 6.10
C ARG A 526 9.84 10.95 7.56
N GLY A 527 10.28 11.96 8.31
CA GLY A 527 10.64 11.81 9.72
C GLY A 527 11.99 11.12 9.94
N CYS A 528 12.92 11.25 8.99
CA CYS A 528 14.24 10.62 9.00
C CYS A 528 14.15 9.08 9.06
N VAL A 529 13.25 8.50 8.27
CA VAL A 529 13.08 7.06 8.08
C VAL A 529 13.50 6.70 6.66
N SER A 530 14.41 5.72 6.53
CA SER A 530 15.06 5.45 5.26
C SER A 530 14.09 5.06 4.14
N GLN A 531 14.18 5.77 3.02
CA GLN A 531 13.52 5.42 1.78
C GLN A 531 14.17 4.21 1.07
N ALA A 532 15.36 3.79 1.49
CA ALA A 532 16.13 2.72 0.84
C ALA A 532 16.46 1.56 1.78
N GLN A 533 16.64 0.38 1.19
CA GLN A 533 17.18 -0.82 1.82
C GLN A 533 18.41 -1.23 1.02
N ILE A 534 19.55 -1.43 1.69
CA ILE A 534 20.84 -1.60 1.01
C ILE A 534 21.55 -2.89 1.43
N SER A 535 22.46 -3.35 0.57
CA SER A 535 23.41 -4.43 0.86
C SER A 535 24.76 -4.12 0.22
N GLY A 536 25.86 -4.52 0.85
CA GLY A 536 27.21 -4.26 0.35
C GLY A 536 27.68 -2.81 0.49
N ALA A 537 26.90 -1.96 1.15
CA ALA A 537 27.25 -0.59 1.45
C ALA A 537 26.80 -0.18 2.86
N ARG A 538 27.41 0.89 3.39
CA ARG A 538 27.01 1.56 4.62
C ARG A 538 27.10 3.07 4.43
N PHE A 539 26.19 3.84 5.00
CA PHE A 539 26.27 5.31 5.03
C PHE A 539 25.47 5.90 6.19
N THR A 540 25.68 7.17 6.47
CA THR A 540 24.97 7.96 7.49
C THR A 540 24.07 9.00 6.81
N MET A 541 22.78 8.95 7.11
CA MET A 541 21.79 9.97 6.74
C MET A 541 21.85 11.14 7.73
N ASP A 542 22.28 12.32 7.28
CA ASP A 542 22.24 13.56 8.06
C ASP A 542 20.99 14.39 7.72
N CYS A 543 19.87 14.04 8.36
CA CYS A 543 18.58 14.69 8.13
C CYS A 543 18.54 16.13 8.67
N ALA A 544 19.37 16.46 9.66
CA ALA A 544 19.50 17.84 10.13
C ALA A 544 20.16 18.72 9.05
N GLN A 545 21.20 18.21 8.38
CA GLN A 545 21.84 18.93 7.28
C GLN A 545 20.89 19.20 6.09
N VAL A 546 19.91 18.33 5.83
CA VAL A 546 18.86 18.59 4.83
C VAL A 546 18.09 19.86 5.18
N GLN A 547 17.60 19.98 6.41
CA GLN A 547 16.86 21.17 6.86
C GLN A 547 17.70 22.44 6.77
N VAL A 548 19.01 22.35 7.02
CA VAL A 548 19.92 23.49 6.87
C VAL A 548 20.14 23.85 5.40
N ASN A 549 20.25 22.87 4.51
CA ASN A 549 20.33 23.11 3.06
C ASN A 549 19.06 23.80 2.54
N ASP A 550 17.88 23.46 3.07
CA ASP A 550 16.58 24.04 2.69
C ASP A 550 16.47 25.54 3.05
N LEU A 551 17.26 26.03 4.00
CA LEU A 551 17.35 27.46 4.31
C LEU A 551 17.99 28.27 3.18
N GLN A 552 18.64 27.62 2.21
CA GLN A 552 19.21 28.25 1.02
C GLN A 552 20.11 29.46 1.34
N THR A 553 20.92 29.34 2.39
CA THR A 553 21.78 30.44 2.86
C THR A 553 22.73 30.89 1.75
N ALA A 554 22.76 32.19 1.47
CA ALA A 554 23.61 32.74 0.43
C ALA A 554 25.11 32.64 0.80
N CYS A 555 25.95 32.43 -0.21
CA CYS A 555 27.41 32.46 -0.12
C CYS A 555 28.03 33.07 -1.37
N ASN A 556 29.28 33.51 -1.25
CA ASN A 556 30.10 33.96 -2.36
C ASN A 556 30.83 32.74 -2.97
N PRO A 557 30.61 32.42 -4.25
CA PRO A 557 31.28 31.30 -4.92
C PRO A 557 32.81 31.38 -4.86
N ALA A 558 33.39 32.58 -4.81
CA ALA A 558 34.84 32.78 -4.69
C ALA A 558 35.39 32.38 -3.32
N LEU A 559 34.54 32.31 -2.29
CA LEU A 559 34.91 31.93 -0.93
C LEU A 559 34.71 30.43 -0.66
N ASN A 560 34.25 29.67 -1.66
CA ASN A 560 34.11 28.21 -1.63
C ASN A 560 33.46 27.67 -0.33
N GLY A 561 32.42 28.33 0.15
CA GLY A 561 31.64 27.93 1.33
C GLY A 561 32.25 28.30 2.69
N THR A 562 33.38 29.03 2.73
CA THR A 562 33.96 29.48 4.02
C THR A 562 33.12 30.54 4.73
N ASP A 563 32.27 31.24 3.99
CA ASP A 563 31.29 32.21 4.46
C ASP A 563 29.93 31.59 4.84
N CYS A 564 29.81 30.27 4.72
CA CYS A 564 28.64 29.53 5.20
C CYS A 564 28.63 29.41 6.74
N PRO A 565 27.45 29.17 7.36
CA PRO A 565 27.32 29.09 8.82
C PRO A 565 28.22 27.99 9.42
N ASN A 566 29.17 28.37 10.28
CA ASN A 566 30.19 27.45 10.82
C ASN A 566 29.94 26.99 12.27
N GLN A 567 28.85 27.44 12.92
CA GLN A 567 28.49 27.02 14.27
C GLN A 567 27.97 25.57 14.27
N ASP A 568 28.35 24.79 15.28
CA ASP A 568 27.86 23.42 15.54
C ASP A 568 28.05 22.40 14.40
N ARG A 569 28.99 22.62 13.48
CA ARG A 569 29.27 21.71 12.35
C ARG A 569 30.06 20.44 12.67
N GLN A 570 30.19 20.05 13.94
CA GLN A 570 31.02 18.90 14.30
C GLN A 570 30.47 17.59 13.68
N GLY A 571 31.27 16.97 12.81
CA GLY A 571 30.92 15.72 12.14
C GLY A 571 29.96 15.86 10.95
N HIS A 572 29.59 17.08 10.54
CA HIS A 572 28.80 17.33 9.33
C HIS A 572 29.73 17.40 8.10
N ALA A 573 29.19 17.18 6.91
CA ALA A 573 29.94 17.34 5.66
C ALA A 573 30.47 18.79 5.49
N PRO A 574 31.60 19.00 4.79
CA PRO A 574 32.10 20.35 4.52
C PRO A 574 31.12 21.14 3.63
N TRP A 575 31.02 22.44 3.87
CA TRP A 575 30.26 23.34 3.03
C TRP A 575 30.86 23.47 1.62
N GLN A 576 29.98 23.62 0.65
CA GLN A 576 30.27 24.06 -0.70
C GLN A 576 29.38 25.26 -1.01
N CYS A 577 29.86 26.15 -1.86
CA CYS A 577 29.04 27.23 -2.40
C CYS A 577 28.60 26.87 -3.82
N LEU A 578 27.35 26.42 -3.97
CA LEU A 578 26.81 26.06 -5.27
C LEU A 578 26.36 27.32 -5.99
N VAL A 579 26.89 27.55 -7.19
CA VAL A 579 26.50 28.69 -8.04
C VAL A 579 25.09 28.45 -8.55
N ASP A 580 24.21 29.44 -8.36
CA ASP A 580 22.85 29.37 -8.89
C ASP A 580 22.89 29.43 -10.42
N GLN A 581 22.01 28.73 -11.14
CA GLN A 581 21.97 28.77 -12.62
C GLN A 581 21.44 30.11 -13.18
N SER A 582 21.30 31.12 -12.31
CA SER A 582 20.96 32.48 -12.69
C SER A 582 22.14 33.19 -13.38
N ASN A 583 21.85 34.23 -14.17
CA ASN A 583 22.86 35.00 -14.92
C ASN A 583 23.85 35.78 -14.02
N ASP A 584 23.74 35.70 -12.69
CA ASP A 584 24.66 36.33 -11.74
C ASP A 584 25.56 35.28 -11.06
N SER A 585 26.76 35.10 -11.59
CA SER A 585 27.77 34.18 -11.04
C SER A 585 28.40 34.66 -9.72
N SER A 586 27.97 35.79 -9.16
CA SER A 586 28.50 36.35 -7.90
C SER A 586 27.75 35.88 -6.66
N VAL A 587 26.61 35.19 -6.82
CA VAL A 587 25.79 34.68 -5.71
C VAL A 587 25.64 33.16 -5.83
N GLY A 588 25.98 32.46 -4.76
CA GLY A 588 25.77 31.02 -4.61
C GLY A 588 24.99 30.69 -3.34
N ARG A 589 24.76 29.40 -3.11
CA ARG A 589 24.04 28.86 -1.95
C ARG A 589 24.88 27.82 -1.22
N CYS A 590 24.89 27.92 0.09
CA CYS A 590 25.54 26.96 0.97
C CYS A 590 24.87 25.61 0.84
N TYR A 591 25.65 24.59 0.49
CA TYR A 591 25.20 23.21 0.42
C TYR A 591 26.27 22.29 1.00
N ALA A 592 25.84 21.30 1.78
CA ALA A 592 26.70 20.20 2.20
C ALA A 592 25.98 18.88 1.99
N HIS A 593 26.72 17.86 1.54
CA HIS A 593 26.18 16.52 1.28
C HIS A 593 25.51 15.95 2.54
N PRO A 594 24.20 15.67 2.52
CA PRO A 594 23.52 15.08 3.66
C PRO A 594 23.79 13.56 3.78
N GLY A 595 24.17 12.88 2.69
CA GLY A 595 24.63 11.49 2.71
C GLY A 595 26.13 11.42 3.03
N THR A 596 26.50 10.93 4.21
CA THR A 596 27.89 10.93 4.71
C THR A 596 28.40 9.54 5.08
N ASP A 597 29.70 9.42 5.38
CA ASP A 597 30.36 8.17 5.80
C ASP A 597 30.12 6.98 4.85
N ILE A 598 29.98 7.26 3.55
CA ILE A 598 29.64 6.26 2.55
C ILE A 598 30.79 5.27 2.39
N GLN A 599 30.48 3.99 2.53
CA GLN A 599 31.38 2.87 2.32
C GLN A 599 30.76 1.86 1.38
N ILE A 600 31.52 1.40 0.38
CA ILE A 600 31.16 0.30 -0.51
C ILE A 600 32.09 -0.87 -0.24
N ASN A 601 31.54 -2.03 0.09
CA ASN A 601 32.28 -3.22 0.52
C ASN A 601 33.31 -2.94 1.63
N GLY A 602 32.94 -2.07 2.58
CA GLY A 602 33.79 -1.70 3.73
C GLY A 602 34.93 -0.74 3.41
N LYS A 603 35.01 -0.20 2.19
CA LYS A 603 35.98 0.83 1.79
C LYS A 603 35.27 2.17 1.61
N PRO A 604 35.87 3.31 2.00
CA PRO A 604 35.31 4.63 1.71
C PRO A 604 35.03 4.81 0.22
N LEU A 605 33.98 5.56 -0.10
CA LEU A 605 33.61 5.89 -1.47
C LEU A 605 34.78 6.58 -2.21
N ASP A 606 35.17 6.03 -3.35
CA ASP A 606 36.09 6.66 -4.29
C ASP A 606 35.26 7.44 -5.31
N ILE A 607 35.33 8.77 -5.25
CA ILE A 607 34.56 9.67 -6.10
C ILE A 607 34.88 9.50 -7.60
N THR A 608 36.06 8.94 -7.93
CA THR A 608 36.51 8.66 -9.29
C THR A 608 36.25 7.22 -9.73
N GLY A 609 35.82 6.36 -8.80
CA GLY A 609 35.55 4.95 -9.04
C GLY A 609 34.28 4.71 -9.86
N THR A 610 34.10 3.47 -10.28
CA THR A 610 32.86 2.97 -10.91
C THR A 610 32.43 1.71 -10.18
N TYR A 611 31.15 1.63 -9.85
CA TYR A 611 30.58 0.60 -8.98
C TYR A 611 29.47 -0.15 -9.69
N LYS A 612 29.57 -1.47 -9.68
CA LYS A 612 28.48 -2.35 -10.16
C LYS A 612 27.42 -2.48 -9.08
N ILE A 613 26.23 -1.94 -9.32
CA ILE A 613 25.11 -1.99 -8.38
C ILE A 613 23.95 -2.83 -8.92
N ALA A 614 23.19 -3.43 -8.02
CA ALA A 614 21.92 -4.08 -8.31
C ALA A 614 20.76 -3.27 -7.75
N VAL A 615 19.78 -2.95 -8.58
CA VAL A 615 18.58 -2.21 -8.18
C VAL A 615 17.34 -2.93 -8.71
N ASN A 616 16.16 -2.67 -8.15
CA ASN A 616 14.93 -3.12 -8.81
C ASN A 616 14.68 -2.27 -10.07
N ASP A 617 14.03 -2.85 -11.08
CA ASP A 617 13.66 -2.18 -12.34
C ASP A 617 12.84 -0.91 -12.15
N TYR A 618 11.93 -0.89 -11.18
CA TYR A 618 11.11 0.28 -10.87
C TYR A 618 11.96 1.52 -10.56
N ILE A 619 12.91 1.43 -9.61
CA ILE A 619 13.80 2.57 -9.30
C ILE A 619 14.89 2.78 -10.36
N ALA A 620 15.30 1.73 -11.09
CA ALA A 620 16.22 1.85 -12.22
C ALA A 620 15.65 2.71 -13.37
N LYS A 621 14.32 2.85 -13.42
CA LYS A 621 13.58 3.70 -14.36
C LYS A 621 13.23 5.08 -13.78
N GLY A 622 13.66 5.39 -12.55
CA GLY A 622 13.39 6.65 -11.87
C GLY A 622 12.22 6.61 -10.89
N GLY A 623 11.60 5.44 -10.70
CA GLY A 623 10.57 5.23 -9.68
C GLY A 623 11.03 5.69 -8.29
N SER A 624 10.10 6.17 -7.46
CA SER A 624 10.40 6.83 -6.17
C SER A 624 11.32 8.06 -6.27
N GLY A 625 11.49 8.65 -7.46
CA GLY A 625 12.26 9.88 -7.67
C GLY A 625 13.76 9.68 -7.89
N PHE A 626 14.23 8.45 -8.11
CA PHE A 626 15.65 8.13 -8.33
C PHE A 626 16.16 8.60 -9.71
N ASN A 627 16.19 9.91 -9.94
CA ASN A 627 16.58 10.53 -11.21
C ASN A 627 18.02 10.21 -11.62
N VAL A 628 18.93 10.07 -10.63
CA VAL A 628 20.32 9.63 -10.86
C VAL A 628 20.40 8.26 -11.49
N LEU A 629 19.49 7.33 -11.15
CA LEU A 629 19.41 6.02 -11.77
C LEU A 629 18.79 6.12 -13.17
N LYS A 630 17.70 6.87 -13.30
CA LYS A 630 17.00 7.07 -14.59
C LYS A 630 17.92 7.59 -15.69
N ARG A 631 18.75 8.59 -15.40
CA ARG A 631 19.66 9.23 -16.38
C ARG A 631 20.86 8.34 -16.74
N ASN A 632 21.16 7.33 -15.94
CA ASN A 632 22.28 6.44 -16.17
C ASN A 632 21.94 5.41 -17.27
N THR A 633 22.77 5.35 -18.29
CA THR A 633 22.51 4.56 -19.52
C THR A 633 23.07 3.14 -19.48
N THR A 634 23.77 2.75 -18.41
CA THR A 634 24.45 1.45 -18.29
C THR A 634 23.53 0.30 -17.84
N ARG A 635 22.22 0.53 -17.83
CA ARG A 635 21.20 -0.37 -17.30
C ARG A 635 21.12 -1.69 -18.07
N ILE A 636 21.23 -2.80 -17.34
CA ILE A 636 21.08 -4.16 -17.86
C ILE A 636 19.92 -4.83 -17.09
N GLU A 637 18.82 -5.09 -17.79
CA GLU A 637 17.69 -5.85 -17.26
C GLU A 637 18.05 -7.34 -17.20
N THR A 638 18.02 -7.94 -16.00
CA THR A 638 18.41 -9.35 -15.84
C THR A 638 17.26 -10.33 -16.11
N GLY A 639 16.01 -9.85 -16.04
CA GLY A 639 14.80 -10.67 -16.06
C GLY A 639 14.63 -11.56 -14.82
N ILE A 640 15.50 -11.43 -13.81
CA ILE A 640 15.41 -12.22 -12.58
C ILE A 640 14.40 -11.54 -11.64
N SER A 641 13.32 -12.25 -11.32
CA SER A 641 12.31 -11.79 -10.35
C SER A 641 12.95 -11.53 -8.98
N LEU A 642 12.58 -10.40 -8.37
CA LEU A 642 12.99 -10.05 -7.01
C LEU A 642 12.47 -11.07 -5.98
N ARG A 643 11.24 -11.55 -6.18
CA ARG A 643 10.59 -12.57 -5.37
C ARG A 643 11.36 -13.89 -5.40
N ASP A 644 11.67 -14.39 -6.60
CA ASP A 644 12.43 -15.63 -6.79
C ASP A 644 13.85 -15.51 -6.21
N SER A 645 14.44 -14.32 -6.33
CA SER A 645 15.74 -14.03 -5.74
C SER A 645 15.69 -14.16 -4.21
N LEU A 646 14.66 -13.61 -3.56
CA LEU A 646 14.46 -13.73 -2.12
C LEU A 646 14.19 -15.18 -1.70
N ILE A 647 13.27 -15.88 -2.38
CA ILE A 647 12.96 -17.30 -2.10
C ILE A 647 14.24 -18.14 -2.16
N GLY A 648 14.98 -18.05 -3.26
CA GLY A 648 16.21 -18.82 -3.45
C GLY A 648 17.29 -18.47 -2.44
N TYR A 649 17.35 -17.23 -1.97
CA TYR A 649 18.27 -16.82 -0.91
C TYR A 649 17.91 -17.44 0.44
N MET A 650 16.62 -17.41 0.82
CA MET A 650 16.14 -17.98 2.08
C MET A 650 16.24 -19.50 2.15
N GLN A 651 16.03 -20.20 1.04
CA GLN A 651 16.26 -21.66 0.94
C GLN A 651 17.73 -22.04 1.20
N GLY A 652 18.65 -21.08 1.10
CA GLY A 652 20.05 -21.25 1.47
C GLY A 652 20.32 -21.18 2.97
N PHE A 653 19.39 -20.70 3.79
CA PHE A 653 19.63 -20.50 5.22
C PHE A 653 19.73 -21.80 6.01
N CYS A 654 20.26 -21.70 7.23
CA CYS A 654 20.41 -22.84 8.12
C CYS A 654 19.06 -23.43 8.50
N THR A 655 19.00 -24.75 8.57
CA THR A 655 17.86 -25.49 9.13
C THR A 655 18.00 -25.60 10.65
N CYS A 656 16.94 -26.01 11.35
CA CYS A 656 17.07 -26.32 12.77
C CYS A 656 18.04 -27.47 13.04
N GLU A 657 18.17 -28.44 12.13
CA GLU A 657 19.19 -29.48 12.21
C GLU A 657 20.61 -28.91 12.18
N ASP A 658 20.88 -27.91 11.33
CA ASP A 658 22.18 -27.25 11.27
C ASP A 658 22.50 -26.50 12.57
N ILE A 659 21.51 -25.76 13.09
CA ILE A 659 21.63 -24.95 14.31
C ILE A 659 21.87 -25.82 15.54
N LEU A 660 21.06 -26.87 15.73
CA LEU A 660 21.18 -27.77 16.89
C LEU A 660 22.47 -28.61 16.83
N ALA A 661 22.97 -28.92 15.63
CA ALA A 661 24.26 -29.57 15.46
C ALA A 661 25.48 -28.61 15.67
N GLY A 662 25.25 -27.33 15.96
CA GLY A 662 26.30 -26.35 16.19
C GLY A 662 27.09 -25.97 14.94
N ARG A 663 26.51 -26.16 13.74
CA ARG A 663 27.17 -25.79 12.48
C ARG A 663 27.27 -24.27 12.36
N GLN A 664 28.42 -23.80 11.87
CA GLN A 664 28.64 -22.38 11.59
C GLN A 664 27.91 -21.92 10.32
N THR A 665 27.75 -22.82 9.34
CA THR A 665 27.11 -22.54 8.05
C THR A 665 26.14 -23.64 7.64
N SER A 666 25.13 -23.27 6.85
CA SER A 666 24.26 -24.20 6.14
C SER A 666 25.03 -24.98 5.08
N LYS A 667 24.37 -25.97 4.46
CA LYS A 667 24.91 -26.73 3.32
C LYS A 667 25.26 -25.86 2.12
N SER A 668 24.63 -24.70 1.96
CA SER A 668 24.91 -23.75 0.88
C SER A 668 25.94 -22.67 1.27
N GLY A 669 26.51 -22.75 2.47
CA GLY A 669 27.55 -21.82 2.94
C GLY A 669 27.04 -20.54 3.61
N HIS A 670 25.73 -20.41 3.84
CA HIS A 670 25.18 -19.27 4.59
C HIS A 670 25.46 -19.44 6.08
N TYR A 671 25.98 -18.40 6.74
CA TYR A 671 26.24 -18.46 8.18
C TYR A 671 24.94 -18.53 8.99
N CYS A 672 24.96 -19.29 10.08
CA CYS A 672 23.84 -19.38 11.00
C CYS A 672 23.88 -18.22 12.00
N GLY A 673 22.80 -17.43 12.05
CA GLY A 673 22.61 -16.35 13.03
C GLY A 673 23.19 -15.00 12.60
N ASN A 674 23.51 -14.17 13.59
CA ASN A 674 23.92 -12.77 13.43
C ASN A 674 25.41 -12.60 13.72
N LEU A 675 26.06 -11.70 12.98
CA LEU A 675 27.45 -11.33 13.24
C LEU A 675 27.53 -10.32 14.39
N ILE A 676 27.96 -10.77 15.56
CA ILE A 676 28.14 -9.94 16.76
C ILE A 676 29.62 -9.95 17.15
N ASN A 677 30.24 -8.77 17.21
CA ASN A 677 31.68 -8.61 17.54
C ASN A 677 32.60 -9.50 16.69
N GLY A 678 32.30 -9.65 15.40
CA GLY A 678 33.08 -10.48 14.48
C GLY A 678 32.84 -11.99 14.59
N ARG A 679 31.88 -12.44 15.41
CA ARG A 679 31.50 -13.85 15.55
C ARG A 679 30.04 -14.07 15.17
N TRP A 680 29.76 -15.07 14.36
CA TRP A 680 28.40 -15.51 14.08
C TRP A 680 27.79 -16.20 15.29
N THR A 681 26.64 -15.70 15.73
CA THR A 681 25.94 -16.13 16.93
C THR A 681 24.47 -16.30 16.63
N VAL A 682 23.92 -17.48 16.94
CA VAL A 682 22.49 -17.75 16.81
C VAL A 682 21.77 -17.25 18.06
N ASN A 683 20.67 -16.54 17.86
CA ASN A 683 19.83 -16.04 18.96
C ASN A 683 19.28 -17.21 19.79
N GLU A 684 19.30 -17.09 21.11
CA GLU A 684 18.77 -18.11 22.03
C GLU A 684 17.29 -18.43 21.78
N GLN A 685 16.48 -17.45 21.36
CA GLN A 685 15.10 -17.65 20.96
C GLN A 685 14.97 -18.57 19.73
N VAL A 686 15.88 -18.43 18.75
CA VAL A 686 15.92 -19.30 17.56
C VAL A 686 16.33 -20.72 17.97
N VAL A 687 17.33 -20.84 18.86
CA VAL A 687 17.73 -22.15 19.41
C VAL A 687 16.58 -22.80 20.17
N GLY A 688 15.85 -22.05 20.99
CA GLY A 688 14.67 -22.52 21.71
C GLY A 688 13.56 -23.01 20.77
N SER A 689 13.28 -22.26 19.71
CA SER A 689 12.30 -22.65 18.68
C SER A 689 12.73 -23.94 17.96
N CYS A 690 14.02 -24.09 17.67
CA CYS A 690 14.54 -25.31 17.07
C CYS A 690 14.49 -26.51 18.01
N ARG A 691 14.71 -26.33 19.32
CA ARG A 691 14.51 -27.41 20.30
C ARG A 691 13.05 -27.83 20.36
N ALA A 692 12.12 -26.89 20.42
CA ALA A 692 10.69 -27.18 20.39
C ALA A 692 10.29 -27.95 19.12
N ALA A 693 10.83 -27.59 17.95
CA ALA A 693 10.60 -28.32 16.71
C ALA A 693 11.19 -29.74 16.73
N ALA A 694 12.36 -29.94 17.34
CA ALA A 694 12.99 -31.24 17.51
C ALA A 694 12.22 -32.13 18.50
N ASP A 695 11.77 -31.57 19.62
CA ASP A 695 10.94 -32.25 20.63
C ASP A 695 9.59 -32.66 20.03
N PHE A 696 8.98 -31.76 19.24
CA PHE A 696 7.76 -32.05 18.50
C PHE A 696 7.94 -33.23 17.54
N LYS A 697 8.98 -33.20 16.69
CA LYS A 697 9.30 -34.28 15.77
C LYS A 697 9.54 -35.60 16.51
N ALA A 698 10.27 -35.58 17.63
CA ALA A 698 10.50 -36.76 18.46
C ALA A 698 9.20 -37.31 19.07
N ALA A 699 8.27 -36.44 19.46
CA ALA A 699 6.95 -36.85 19.96
C ALA A 699 6.11 -37.54 18.87
N LEU A 700 6.21 -37.10 17.61
CA LEU A 700 5.52 -37.76 16.49
C LEU A 700 6.01 -39.18 16.21
N ASP A 701 7.30 -39.46 16.46
CA ASP A 701 7.89 -40.79 16.25
C ASP A 701 7.59 -41.77 17.40
N LYS A 702 6.93 -41.32 18.48
CA LYS A 702 6.54 -42.15 19.62
C LYS A 702 5.55 -43.24 19.21
N GLN A 703 5.82 -44.48 19.60
CA GLN A 703 4.95 -45.63 19.31
C GLN A 703 3.75 -45.71 20.27
N VAL A 704 2.55 -45.89 19.72
CA VAL A 704 1.32 -46.17 20.46
C VAL A 704 0.56 -47.29 19.72
N GLY A 705 0.46 -48.46 20.35
CA GLY A 705 -0.01 -49.67 19.68
C GLY A 705 0.98 -50.16 18.62
N SER A 706 0.51 -50.35 17.39
CA SER A 706 1.34 -50.74 16.23
C SER A 706 1.74 -49.57 15.32
N CYS A 707 1.35 -48.35 15.66
CA CYS A 707 1.63 -47.14 14.88
C CYS A 707 2.49 -46.17 15.70
N ASP A 708 3.07 -45.18 15.02
CA ASP A 708 3.57 -43.99 15.70
C ASP A 708 2.48 -42.91 15.84
N CYS A 709 2.82 -41.86 16.57
CA CYS A 709 1.94 -40.74 16.82
C CYS A 709 1.66 -39.91 15.57
N LYS A 710 2.53 -39.89 14.55
CA LYS A 710 2.18 -39.25 13.27
C LYS A 710 1.02 -39.97 12.59
N ASP A 711 1.01 -41.30 12.56
CA ASP A 711 -0.04 -42.09 11.93
C ASP A 711 -1.38 -42.00 12.69
N LEU A 712 -1.32 -41.90 14.01
CA LEU A 712 -2.48 -41.78 14.90
C LEU A 712 -3.11 -40.39 14.89
N LEU A 713 -2.31 -39.33 14.76
CA LEU A 713 -2.83 -37.96 14.69
C LEU A 713 -3.36 -37.66 13.29
N ALA A 714 -2.69 -38.08 12.21
CA ALA A 714 -2.94 -37.66 10.84
C ALA A 714 -4.31 -38.05 10.22
N LEU A 715 -5.11 -38.96 10.81
CA LEU A 715 -6.23 -39.65 10.14
C LEU A 715 -7.49 -39.87 11.03
N PRO A 716 -8.73 -39.82 10.48
CA PRO A 716 -9.98 -39.70 11.26
C PRO A 716 -10.66 -41.01 11.67
N SER A 717 -11.24 -41.03 12.88
CA SER A 717 -12.14 -42.03 13.52
C SER A 717 -11.72 -43.51 13.60
N ASP A 718 -11.01 -44.07 12.60
CA ASP A 718 -10.63 -45.49 12.53
C ASP A 718 -9.15 -45.74 12.88
N ALA A 719 -8.35 -44.68 13.04
CA ALA A 719 -6.91 -44.79 13.29
C ALA A 719 -6.60 -45.65 14.52
N ALA A 720 -7.41 -45.50 15.57
CA ALA A 720 -7.32 -46.29 16.79
C ALA A 720 -7.49 -47.81 16.52
N GLU A 721 -8.42 -48.20 15.64
CA GLU A 721 -8.61 -49.61 15.26
C GLU A 721 -7.45 -50.14 14.43
N ARG A 722 -6.99 -49.39 13.42
CA ARG A 722 -5.87 -49.81 12.57
C ARG A 722 -4.57 -49.96 13.35
N CYS A 723 -4.37 -49.12 14.36
CA CYS A 723 -3.17 -49.11 15.20
C CYS A 723 -3.26 -50.06 16.39
N GLY A 724 -4.30 -50.90 16.46
CA GLY A 724 -4.45 -51.92 17.50
C GLY A 724 -4.76 -51.36 18.90
N VAL A 725 -5.30 -50.15 18.97
CA VAL A 725 -5.70 -49.45 20.21
C VAL A 725 -7.19 -49.04 20.16
N PRO A 726 -8.12 -49.98 19.91
CA PRO A 726 -9.54 -49.66 19.75
C PRO A 726 -10.13 -49.01 21.00
N GLY A 727 -10.93 -47.95 20.81
CA GLY A 727 -11.65 -47.26 21.89
C GLY A 727 -10.98 -45.98 22.41
N LEU A 728 -9.82 -45.57 21.91
CA LEU A 728 -9.24 -44.26 22.23
C LEU A 728 -10.01 -43.13 21.54
N THR A 729 -10.38 -42.11 22.31
CA THR A 729 -10.92 -40.86 21.77
C THR A 729 -9.81 -39.98 21.18
N ALA A 730 -10.17 -38.93 20.42
CA ALA A 730 -9.20 -37.97 19.92
C ALA A 730 -8.41 -37.28 21.06
N GLU A 731 -9.07 -37.02 22.19
CA GLU A 731 -8.44 -36.46 23.39
C GLU A 731 -7.48 -37.46 24.05
N ASP A 732 -7.83 -38.75 24.07
CA ASP A 732 -6.93 -39.80 24.58
C ASP A 732 -5.70 -39.97 23.69
N ILE A 733 -5.86 -39.91 22.36
CA ILE A 733 -4.76 -39.97 21.40
C ILE A 733 -3.82 -38.77 21.60
N GLN A 734 -4.38 -37.56 21.72
CA GLN A 734 -3.60 -36.36 21.98
C GLN A 734 -2.83 -36.45 23.31
N SER A 735 -3.49 -36.94 24.36
CA SER A 735 -2.86 -37.13 25.67
C SER A 735 -1.76 -38.18 25.67
N GLN A 736 -1.97 -39.32 24.98
CA GLN A 736 -0.98 -40.40 24.93
C GLN A 736 0.23 -40.03 24.08
N CYS A 737 0.03 -39.28 23.01
CA CYS A 737 1.13 -38.81 22.18
C CYS A 737 1.94 -37.69 22.83
N ASP A 738 1.35 -36.94 23.78
CA ASP A 738 2.01 -35.85 24.52
C ASP A 738 2.73 -34.87 23.59
N VAL A 739 2.10 -34.58 22.45
CA VAL A 739 2.71 -33.76 21.41
C VAL A 739 2.61 -32.29 21.84
N PRO A 740 3.73 -31.56 21.92
CA PRO A 740 3.69 -30.13 22.19
C PRO A 740 2.97 -29.37 21.07
N GLU A 741 2.58 -28.13 21.32
CA GLU A 741 2.13 -27.23 20.25
C GLU A 741 3.34 -26.96 19.35
N GLY A 742 3.49 -27.73 18.27
CA GLY A 742 4.62 -27.64 17.35
C GLY A 742 4.76 -26.26 16.68
N PRO A 743 5.72 -26.07 15.77
CA PRO A 743 5.98 -24.78 15.16
C PRO A 743 4.70 -24.16 14.56
N TYR A 744 4.35 -22.99 15.07
CA TYR A 744 3.11 -22.27 14.77
C TYR A 744 3.00 -21.93 13.28
N THR A 745 1.82 -22.12 12.67
CA THR A 745 1.61 -21.92 11.24
C THR A 745 0.80 -20.66 10.92
N GLY A 746 0.70 -19.71 11.85
CA GLY A 746 -0.05 -18.46 11.67
C GLY A 746 -1.51 -18.51 12.12
N ARG A 747 -2.18 -19.67 12.04
CA ARG A 747 -3.58 -19.87 12.46
C ARG A 747 -3.78 -21.03 13.45
N CYS A 748 -2.97 -22.09 13.37
CA CYS A 748 -3.05 -23.22 14.28
C CYS A 748 -1.67 -23.83 14.57
N SER A 749 -1.60 -24.72 15.56
CA SER A 749 -0.35 -25.41 15.88
C SER A 749 -0.15 -26.61 14.93
N CYS A 750 1.10 -27.03 14.71
CA CYS A 750 1.34 -28.27 13.95
C CYS A 750 0.67 -29.51 14.56
N ARG A 751 0.39 -29.50 15.87
CA ARG A 751 -0.40 -30.53 16.53
C ARG A 751 -1.83 -30.58 16.00
N ASP A 752 -2.47 -29.42 15.82
CA ASP A 752 -3.82 -29.29 15.28
C ASP A 752 -3.87 -29.71 13.80
N VAL A 753 -2.86 -29.32 13.02
CA VAL A 753 -2.71 -29.71 11.61
C VAL A 753 -2.67 -31.23 11.47
N LEU A 754 -1.89 -31.89 12.32
CA LEU A 754 -1.76 -33.34 12.28
C LEU A 754 -3.04 -34.02 12.78
N ALA A 755 -3.60 -33.61 13.92
CA ALA A 755 -4.81 -34.23 14.51
C ALA A 755 -6.05 -34.26 13.59
N GLY A 756 -6.12 -33.35 12.61
CA GLY A 756 -7.29 -33.20 11.74
C GLY A 756 -8.51 -32.62 12.47
N ASN A 757 -9.54 -32.24 11.71
CA ASN A 757 -10.84 -31.74 12.22
C ASN A 757 -10.81 -30.45 13.06
N ASN A 758 -9.74 -29.64 13.02
CA ASN A 758 -9.73 -28.34 13.69
C ASN A 758 -10.22 -27.23 12.75
N PRO A 759 -11.40 -26.61 12.99
CA PRO A 759 -11.92 -25.53 12.14
C PRO A 759 -11.02 -24.29 12.14
N ILE A 760 -10.12 -24.15 13.13
CA ILE A 760 -9.13 -23.07 13.23
C ILE A 760 -8.04 -23.23 12.16
N CYS A 761 -7.67 -24.46 11.77
CA CYS A 761 -6.61 -24.70 10.78
C CYS A 761 -7.02 -24.42 9.33
N GLY A 762 -8.32 -24.30 9.03
CA GLY A 762 -8.80 -24.25 7.65
C GLY A 762 -8.38 -25.48 6.83
N THR A 763 -8.09 -25.29 5.54
CA THR A 763 -7.63 -26.38 4.66
C THR A 763 -6.16 -26.74 4.93
N VAL A 764 -5.92 -27.93 5.48
CA VAL A 764 -4.56 -28.47 5.67
C VAL A 764 -4.03 -29.02 4.34
N THR A 765 -3.00 -28.39 3.79
CA THR A 765 -2.33 -28.86 2.56
C THR A 765 -1.33 -29.97 2.84
N ASN A 766 -1.00 -30.77 1.82
CA ASN A 766 0.06 -31.78 1.95
C ASN A 766 1.42 -31.16 2.27
N GLN A 767 1.72 -29.96 1.75
CA GLN A 767 2.96 -29.25 2.06
C GLN A 767 3.01 -28.85 3.53
N LEU A 768 1.91 -28.33 4.08
CA LEU A 768 1.81 -27.99 5.49
C LEU A 768 1.89 -29.21 6.39
N ARG A 769 1.25 -30.31 6.00
CA ARG A 769 1.35 -31.60 6.69
C ARG A 769 2.80 -32.09 6.71
N ASN A 770 3.46 -32.12 5.55
CA ASN A 770 4.86 -32.53 5.44
C ASN A 770 5.80 -31.61 6.26
N PHE A 771 5.51 -30.31 6.30
CA PHE A 771 6.21 -29.37 7.18
C PHE A 771 6.06 -29.76 8.64
N CYS A 772 4.85 -30.05 9.10
CA CYS A 772 4.59 -30.46 10.48
C CYS A 772 5.17 -31.85 10.80
N GLU A 773 5.24 -32.78 9.85
CA GLU A 773 5.89 -34.08 10.07
C GLU A 773 7.42 -33.95 10.23
N ASN A 774 8.04 -32.96 9.59
CA ASN A 774 9.50 -32.80 9.62
C ASN A 774 9.95 -31.32 9.73
N PRO A 775 9.58 -30.62 10.82
CA PRO A 775 9.81 -29.19 10.94
C PRO A 775 11.30 -28.83 11.06
N THR A 776 12.15 -29.77 11.50
CA THR A 776 13.59 -29.51 11.69
C THR A 776 14.37 -29.33 10.38
N SER A 777 13.80 -29.80 9.27
CA SER A 777 14.43 -29.82 7.94
C SER A 777 14.29 -28.51 7.15
N VAL A 778 13.50 -27.56 7.66
CA VAL A 778 13.11 -26.35 6.94
C VAL A 778 14.09 -25.23 7.25
N SER A 779 14.45 -24.44 6.23
CA SER A 779 15.34 -23.29 6.39
C SER A 779 14.74 -22.24 7.32
N ILE A 780 15.57 -21.64 8.16
CA ILE A 780 15.16 -20.63 9.14
C ILE A 780 15.40 -19.24 8.55
N ALA A 781 14.30 -18.53 8.26
CA ALA A 781 14.32 -17.13 7.87
C ALA A 781 14.55 -16.26 9.10
N ASP A 782 15.82 -16.08 9.46
CA ASP A 782 16.24 -15.08 10.45
C ASP A 782 17.02 -13.98 9.75
N ALA A 783 16.70 -12.74 10.11
CA ALA A 783 17.29 -11.55 9.50
C ALA A 783 18.08 -10.74 10.52
N VAL A 784 19.20 -10.19 10.06
CA VAL A 784 20.13 -9.42 10.87
C VAL A 784 19.76 -7.94 10.84
N GLU A 785 19.68 -7.32 12.01
CA GLU A 785 19.86 -5.87 12.13
C GLU A 785 21.37 -5.60 12.23
N ASP A 786 21.97 -5.05 11.18
CA ASP A 786 23.41 -4.76 11.11
C ASP A 786 23.72 -3.27 10.85
N SER A 787 22.69 -2.42 10.96
CA SER A 787 22.74 -0.95 10.88
C SER A 787 23.58 -0.49 9.69
N ARG A 788 23.20 -0.91 8.48
CA ARG A 788 23.84 -0.45 7.23
C ARG A 788 23.56 1.02 7.00
N ILE A 789 22.45 1.53 7.50
CA ILE A 789 22.05 2.93 7.39
C ILE A 789 22.03 3.55 8.78
N GLY A 790 22.97 4.44 9.04
CA GLY A 790 22.99 5.29 10.24
C GLY A 790 22.14 6.54 10.06
N ARG A 791 21.75 7.18 11.18
CA ARG A 791 21.04 8.47 11.15
C ARG A 791 21.68 9.52 12.06
N ARG A 792 21.57 10.77 11.65
CA ARG A 792 21.79 11.97 12.46
C ARG A 792 20.57 12.88 12.31
N VAL A 793 19.91 13.14 13.43
CA VAL A 793 18.61 13.86 13.50
C VAL A 793 18.72 15.16 14.29
N LYS A 794 19.82 15.35 15.03
CA LYS A 794 20.03 16.51 15.90
C LYS A 794 20.68 17.64 15.15
#